data_AF-A0A6C0AG98-F1
#
_entry.id   AF-A0A6C0AG98-F1
#
_cell.length_a   1.000
_cell.length_b   1.000
_cell.length_c   1.000
_cell.angle_alpha   90.00
_cell.angle_beta   90.00
_cell.angle_gamma   90.00
#
_symmetry.space_group_name_H-M   'P 1'
#
loop_
_entity.id
_entity.type
_entity.pdbx_description
1 polymer ?
#
loop_
_entity_poly.entity_id
_entity_poly.type
_entity_poly.pdbx_seq_one_letter_code
_entity_poly.pdbx_strand_id
1 'polypeptide(L)'
;MEQNATCIEGEYTAKEVSKDPKVYTIDNFLSDEVCAHFINLAKEKGVNDALVSDNKKGYVSKGRTGKNCWISHYTDKITTEVGERISKLVGLPLCNAEAFQLIYYDLTQEYKQHYDSWDHNGSEKSRRCMKFGGQRMKTALCYLNNVEEGGGTKFVRLNKIVSAEAGKLLVFHNTYPNSNKKHLLSEHAGMPVIKGEKWAFNLWFREDSRSKIVYNPPLGNSNNEQVSSAKVAITNGESLFDNKYIKKFDNVINSETINNLKSILTFNSVDNKSTCWVQNSKVPQFIKTISELTKTDSDYYDNMCFVQYPRRWVHGKHFDAFDSKSPSSYIHSEKQGQRMKTITGFLTSNLNYNFCNINKTHTFDSGTLMLYNNVKDHSIERNQDIIKIITNTTDEVGIMFYLFVRERSKNCDFVPKLRANLPPAPPTAPKKCNRTTSAQSAPVRPDNYMKTLEEVYKTFVNNSPARGGKNSLIFSGMSTRRGWPETIETIKKMYSLRDGDNGLLNMENLKVDYNFNEYNPAIIEKTVNDEAIKLIGDYYYDGIKSGFFELGDRQSNRYKSRNDPVSRMLQYELLPLVEHFTGKKLRPTYTYLSCYIKGCDLPSHTDQPDCEYTCSYILKKPEGAKWPIYAHKIKQPRKFKGRYPFTPPTSEAWACDCEAGGIMCFNGTDHIHWREKLEHEYYYVALLHYRQLDS
;
A
#
# COMPACT_ATOMS: atom_id res chain seq x y z
N MET A 1 48.83 -15.08 -0.58
CA MET A 1 48.11 -13.83 -0.33
C MET A 1 48.14 -13.02 -1.61
N GLU A 2 47.11 -13.12 -2.45
CA GLU A 2 46.95 -12.15 -3.55
C GLU A 2 46.50 -10.83 -2.92
N GLN A 3 47.26 -9.76 -3.15
CA GLN A 3 46.83 -8.41 -2.80
C GLN A 3 45.57 -8.09 -3.62
N ASN A 4 44.41 -8.02 -2.97
CA ASN A 4 43.19 -7.54 -3.64
C ASN A 4 43.47 -6.11 -4.10
N ALA A 5 43.42 -5.88 -5.42
CA ALA A 5 43.58 -4.53 -5.96
C ALA A 5 42.43 -3.65 -5.45
N THR A 6 42.78 -2.52 -4.85
CA THR A 6 41.80 -1.51 -4.42
C THR A 6 41.47 -0.62 -5.62
N CYS A 7 40.18 -0.41 -5.90
CA CYS A 7 39.70 0.50 -6.95
C CYS A 7 38.71 1.52 -6.37
N ILE A 8 38.40 2.56 -7.15
CA ILE A 8 37.39 3.57 -6.79
C ILE A 8 36.16 3.36 -7.65
N GLU A 9 35.01 3.12 -7.02
CA GLU A 9 33.70 3.01 -7.68
C GLU A 9 32.80 4.13 -7.17
N GLY A 10 32.63 5.17 -7.99
CA GLY A 10 31.97 6.41 -7.56
C GLY A 10 32.77 7.11 -6.45
N GLU A 11 32.18 7.19 -5.26
CA GLU A 11 32.80 7.82 -4.08
C GLU A 11 33.35 6.77 -3.09
N TYR A 12 33.32 5.48 -3.43
CA TYR A 12 33.68 4.39 -2.52
C TYR A 12 35.02 3.75 -2.89
N THR A 13 35.78 3.40 -1.85
CA THR A 13 36.89 2.46 -1.96
C THR A 13 36.32 1.05 -2.09
N ALA A 14 36.58 0.40 -3.22
CA ALA A 14 36.14 -0.95 -3.52
C ALA A 14 37.33 -1.92 -3.57
N LYS A 15 37.08 -3.19 -3.21
CA LYS A 15 38.03 -4.28 -3.36
C LYS A 15 37.68 -5.05 -4.64
N GLU A 16 38.57 -5.05 -5.60
CA GLU A 16 38.41 -5.82 -6.83
C GLU A 16 38.54 -7.33 -6.53
N VAL A 17 37.54 -8.10 -6.97
CA VAL A 17 37.54 -9.57 -6.90
C VAL A 17 37.89 -10.16 -8.27
N SER A 18 37.45 -9.49 -9.35
CA SER A 18 37.74 -9.85 -10.74
C SER A 18 37.58 -8.64 -11.66
N LYS A 19 38.45 -8.55 -12.67
CA LYS A 19 38.35 -7.55 -13.75
C LYS A 19 37.32 -7.94 -14.80
N ASP A 20 37.28 -9.22 -15.18
CA ASP A 20 36.36 -9.74 -16.21
C ASP A 20 35.76 -11.10 -15.79
N PRO A 21 34.45 -11.18 -15.50
CA PRO A 21 33.52 -10.05 -15.41
C PRO A 21 33.95 -9.14 -14.28
N LYS A 22 33.53 -7.87 -14.35
CA LYS A 22 33.76 -6.92 -13.27
C LYS A 22 33.02 -7.40 -12.01
N VAL A 23 33.78 -7.73 -10.96
CA VAL A 23 33.28 -8.13 -9.63
C VAL A 23 34.06 -7.37 -8.58
N TYR A 24 33.38 -6.70 -7.67
CA TYR A 24 34.00 -5.97 -6.57
C TYR A 24 33.13 -5.96 -5.33
N THR A 25 33.75 -5.70 -4.18
CA THR A 25 33.05 -5.52 -2.90
C THR A 25 33.31 -4.16 -2.30
N ILE A 26 32.34 -3.64 -1.56
CA ILE A 26 32.47 -2.45 -0.73
C ILE A 26 32.05 -2.85 0.69
N ASP A 27 33.00 -2.77 1.61
CA ASP A 27 32.77 -3.10 3.02
C ASP A 27 32.05 -1.93 3.70
N ASN A 28 31.24 -2.21 4.73
CA ASN A 28 30.48 -1.21 5.49
C ASN A 28 29.65 -0.27 4.60
N PHE A 29 29.10 -0.80 3.49
CA PHE A 29 28.26 -0.02 2.60
C PHE A 29 26.95 0.37 3.30
N LEU A 30 26.33 -0.57 4.03
CA LEU A 30 25.21 -0.30 4.93
C LEU A 30 25.67 -0.31 6.38
N SER A 31 25.03 0.51 7.22
CA SER A 31 25.20 0.43 8.67
C SER A 31 24.36 -0.71 9.25
N ASP A 32 24.71 -1.13 10.47
CA ASP A 32 24.01 -2.20 11.17
C ASP A 32 22.52 -1.89 11.38
N GLU A 33 22.15 -0.63 11.60
CA GLU A 33 20.74 -0.23 11.76
C GLU A 33 19.96 -0.38 10.45
N VAL A 34 20.58 -0.04 9.32
CA VAL A 34 19.97 -0.22 7.99
C VAL A 34 19.84 -1.71 7.68
N CYS A 35 20.86 -2.51 8.01
CA CYS A 35 20.80 -3.96 7.89
C CYS A 35 19.65 -4.57 8.72
N ALA A 36 19.53 -4.19 9.99
CA ALA A 36 18.45 -4.61 10.88
C ALA A 36 17.08 -4.20 10.35
N HIS A 37 16.96 -3.00 9.79
CA HIS A 37 15.73 -2.52 9.16
C HIS A 37 15.24 -3.44 8.03
N PHE A 38 16.11 -3.81 7.09
CA PHE A 38 15.74 -4.76 6.02
C PHE A 38 15.37 -6.14 6.55
N ILE A 39 16.05 -6.64 7.59
CA ILE A 39 15.70 -7.91 8.23
C ILE A 39 14.31 -7.82 8.87
N ASN A 40 13.99 -6.72 9.56
CA ASN A 40 12.68 -6.52 10.18
C ASN A 40 11.58 -6.42 9.12
N LEU A 41 11.77 -5.68 8.04
CA LEU A 41 10.83 -5.64 6.91
C LEU A 41 10.56 -7.03 6.32
N ALA A 42 11.60 -7.86 6.20
CA ALA A 42 11.44 -9.24 5.72
C ALA A 42 10.67 -10.12 6.72
N LYS A 43 10.93 -9.96 8.02
CA LYS A 43 10.22 -10.69 9.10
C LYS A 43 8.75 -10.29 9.17
N GLU A 44 8.44 -9.00 9.05
CA GLU A 44 7.08 -8.45 9.03
C GLU A 44 6.30 -8.90 7.79
N LYS A 45 6.93 -8.87 6.62
CA LYS A 45 6.30 -9.31 5.37
C LYS A 45 6.09 -10.83 5.30
N GLY A 46 6.95 -11.58 5.97
CA GLY A 46 7.05 -13.03 5.87
C GLY A 46 7.88 -13.48 4.66
N VAL A 47 8.80 -14.42 4.91
CA VAL A 47 9.62 -15.07 3.88
C VAL A 47 9.01 -16.41 3.47
N ASN A 48 8.93 -16.68 2.17
CA ASN A 48 8.39 -17.92 1.58
C ASN A 48 9.51 -18.72 0.91
N ASP A 49 9.29 -19.98 0.57
CA ASP A 49 10.29 -20.78 -0.15
C ASP A 49 10.71 -20.11 -1.47
N ALA A 50 12.01 -20.02 -1.70
CA ALA A 50 12.55 -19.26 -2.81
C ALA A 50 12.37 -20.01 -4.14
N LEU A 51 11.72 -19.36 -5.11
CA LEU A 51 11.41 -19.95 -6.41
C LEU A 51 12.53 -19.77 -7.44
N VAL A 52 12.60 -20.69 -8.40
CA VAL A 52 13.40 -20.62 -9.64
C VAL A 52 12.44 -20.50 -10.85
N SER A 53 12.84 -19.75 -11.89
CA SER A 53 11.99 -19.55 -13.08
C SER A 53 12.04 -20.75 -14.04
N ASP A 54 10.87 -21.24 -14.47
CA ASP A 54 10.69 -22.20 -15.57
C ASP A 54 9.98 -21.54 -16.77
N ASN A 55 9.71 -22.32 -17.83
CA ASN A 55 9.00 -21.91 -19.05
C ASN A 55 7.62 -21.28 -18.73
N LYS A 56 6.84 -21.87 -17.81
CA LYS A 56 5.46 -21.45 -17.51
C LYS A 56 5.30 -20.59 -16.24
N LYS A 57 6.02 -20.88 -15.15
CA LYS A 57 5.92 -20.17 -13.85
C LYS A 57 7.19 -20.32 -12.99
N GLY A 58 7.22 -19.69 -11.82
CA GLY A 58 8.23 -19.99 -10.78
C GLY A 58 7.89 -21.29 -10.04
N TYR A 59 8.89 -22.09 -9.66
CA TYR A 59 8.73 -23.34 -8.92
C TYR A 59 9.80 -23.51 -7.84
N VAL A 60 9.51 -24.31 -6.81
CA VAL A 60 10.47 -24.68 -5.75
C VAL A 60 11.42 -25.74 -6.31
N SER A 61 12.72 -25.48 -6.27
CA SER A 61 13.75 -26.38 -6.82
C SER A 61 14.62 -26.97 -5.72
N LYS A 62 15.04 -28.24 -5.85
CA LYS A 62 16.06 -28.85 -4.97
C LYS A 62 17.40 -28.11 -4.99
N GLY A 63 17.64 -27.26 -6.00
CA GLY A 63 18.86 -26.46 -6.11
C GLY A 63 18.81 -25.10 -5.39
N ARG A 64 17.67 -24.71 -4.80
CA ARG A 64 17.53 -23.47 -4.03
C ARG A 64 16.67 -23.75 -2.81
N THR A 65 17.29 -23.88 -1.63
CA THR A 65 16.62 -24.37 -0.42
C THR A 65 16.31 -23.28 0.60
N GLY A 66 16.72 -22.03 0.35
CA GLY A 66 16.42 -20.87 1.21
C GLY A 66 15.03 -20.26 0.99
N LYS A 67 14.70 -19.26 1.81
CA LYS A 67 13.47 -18.47 1.73
C LYS A 67 13.73 -17.08 1.17
N ASN A 68 12.71 -16.44 0.59
CA ASN A 68 12.78 -15.05 0.16
C ASN A 68 11.47 -14.28 0.32
N CYS A 69 11.58 -12.96 0.28
CA CYS A 69 10.46 -12.05 0.05
C CYS A 69 10.90 -10.88 -0.80
N TRP A 70 9.95 -10.15 -1.38
CA TRP A 70 10.23 -9.01 -2.24
C TRP A 70 9.79 -7.72 -1.56
N ILE A 71 10.69 -6.76 -1.40
CA ILE A 71 10.41 -5.44 -0.80
C ILE A 71 10.53 -4.37 -1.87
N SER A 72 9.54 -3.48 -1.94
CA SER A 72 9.55 -2.37 -2.89
C SER A 72 10.68 -1.41 -2.52
N HIS A 73 11.31 -0.80 -3.53
CA HIS A 73 12.24 0.32 -3.35
C HIS A 73 11.61 1.49 -2.62
N TYR A 74 10.28 1.54 -2.67
CA TYR A 74 9.48 2.61 -2.13
C TYR A 74 8.60 2.09 -0.99
N THR A 75 9.14 1.21 -0.14
CA THR A 75 8.42 0.76 1.07
C THR A 75 8.46 1.84 2.14
N ASP A 76 9.63 2.45 2.32
CA ASP A 76 9.89 3.56 3.22
C ASP A 76 11.13 4.34 2.75
N LYS A 77 11.44 5.43 3.45
CA LYS A 77 12.59 6.30 3.16
C LYS A 77 13.93 5.55 3.09
N ILE A 78 14.18 4.58 3.98
CA ILE A 78 15.45 3.86 4.05
C ILE A 78 15.62 2.98 2.81
N THR A 79 14.56 2.24 2.43
CA THR A 79 14.61 1.38 1.23
C THR A 79 14.91 2.18 -0.04
N THR A 80 14.38 3.41 -0.13
CA THR A 80 14.58 4.31 -1.27
C THR A 80 15.98 4.85 -1.33
N GLU A 81 16.47 5.37 -0.21
CA GLU A 81 17.81 5.92 -0.11
C GLU A 81 18.86 4.87 -0.45
N VAL A 82 18.68 3.62 0.03
CA VAL A 82 19.56 2.51 -0.33
C VAL A 82 19.46 2.15 -1.81
N GLY A 83 18.25 2.08 -2.37
CA GLY A 83 18.05 1.82 -3.80
C GLY A 83 18.70 2.88 -4.70
N GLU A 84 18.47 4.16 -4.41
CA GLU A 84 19.04 5.29 -5.15
C GLU A 84 20.57 5.34 -5.01
N ARG A 85 21.10 5.04 -3.81
CA ARG A 85 22.55 4.98 -3.57
C ARG A 85 23.21 3.86 -4.37
N ILE A 86 22.62 2.66 -4.41
CA ILE A 86 23.13 1.55 -5.23
C ILE A 86 22.97 1.89 -6.72
N SER A 87 21.86 2.49 -7.14
CA SER A 87 21.63 2.92 -8.52
C SER A 87 22.71 3.88 -9.02
N LYS A 88 23.07 4.91 -8.22
CA LYS A 88 24.18 5.83 -8.52
C LYS A 88 25.51 5.08 -8.64
N LEU A 89 25.78 4.14 -7.72
CA LEU A 89 27.01 3.34 -7.72
C LEU A 89 27.14 2.48 -8.98
N VAL A 90 26.08 1.75 -9.36
CA VAL A 90 26.15 0.83 -10.50
C VAL A 90 25.97 1.52 -11.86
N GLY A 91 25.63 2.82 -11.86
CA GLY A 91 25.43 3.61 -13.08
C GLY A 91 24.19 3.21 -13.88
N LEU A 92 23.16 2.64 -13.23
CA LEU A 92 21.88 2.29 -13.86
C LEU A 92 20.74 2.88 -13.03
N PRO A 93 19.72 3.51 -13.63
CA PRO A 93 18.59 4.10 -12.89
C PRO A 93 17.85 3.08 -12.02
N LEU A 94 17.29 3.54 -10.89
CA LEU A 94 16.53 2.68 -9.98
C LEU A 94 15.28 2.05 -10.65
N CYS A 95 14.76 2.66 -11.71
CA CYS A 95 13.64 2.10 -12.49
C CYS A 95 14.03 0.86 -13.31
N ASN A 96 15.32 0.68 -13.59
CA ASN A 96 15.86 -0.56 -14.15
C ASN A 96 15.91 -1.66 -13.08
N ALA A 97 15.96 -1.29 -11.80
CA ALA A 97 16.09 -2.27 -10.73
C ALA A 97 14.76 -2.99 -10.42
N GLU A 98 14.80 -4.31 -10.38
CA GLU A 98 13.77 -5.14 -9.73
C GLU A 98 13.65 -4.82 -8.25
N ALA A 99 12.50 -5.10 -7.64
CA ALA A 99 12.32 -4.97 -6.19
C ALA A 99 13.42 -5.71 -5.41
N PHE A 100 13.79 -5.23 -4.22
CA PHE A 100 14.72 -5.93 -3.35
C PHE A 100 14.22 -7.34 -3.08
N GLN A 101 15.02 -8.35 -3.42
CA GLN A 101 14.73 -9.72 -3.01
C GLN A 101 15.52 -10.01 -1.74
N LEU A 102 14.87 -9.92 -0.58
CA LEU A 102 15.47 -10.37 0.68
C LEU A 102 15.52 -11.89 0.67
N ILE A 103 16.65 -12.46 1.06
CA ILE A 103 16.89 -13.90 1.14
C ILE A 103 17.30 -14.27 2.55
N TYR A 104 16.79 -15.42 2.98
CA TYR A 104 17.08 -16.06 4.25
C TYR A 104 17.58 -17.49 4.00
N TYR A 105 18.73 -17.83 4.56
CA TYR A 105 19.23 -19.21 4.62
C TYR A 105 19.47 -19.60 6.07
N ASP A 106 18.85 -20.72 6.45
CA ASP A 106 19.10 -21.45 7.69
C ASP A 106 20.27 -22.46 7.48
N LEU A 107 20.62 -23.20 8.52
CA LEU A 107 21.65 -24.25 8.48
C LEU A 107 21.45 -25.18 7.28
N THR A 108 22.56 -25.49 6.58
CA THR A 108 22.65 -26.34 5.37
C THR A 108 21.95 -25.79 4.12
N GLN A 109 21.18 -24.70 4.21
CA GLN A 109 20.49 -24.16 3.05
C GLN A 109 21.48 -23.45 2.11
N GLU A 110 21.29 -23.62 0.81
CA GLU A 110 22.18 -23.13 -0.23
C GLU A 110 21.41 -22.66 -1.47
N TYR A 111 22.13 -22.03 -2.37
CA TYR A 111 21.69 -21.85 -3.75
C TYR A 111 22.80 -22.34 -4.68
N LYS A 112 22.52 -23.46 -5.36
CA LYS A 112 23.42 -24.07 -6.32
C LYS A 112 23.83 -23.10 -7.43
N GLN A 113 24.92 -23.44 -8.10
CA GLN A 113 25.49 -22.64 -9.17
C GLN A 113 24.43 -22.24 -10.22
N HIS A 114 24.37 -20.94 -10.50
CA HIS A 114 23.43 -20.37 -11.45
C HIS A 114 23.97 -19.07 -12.04
N TYR A 115 23.21 -18.53 -12.98
CA TYR A 115 23.39 -17.21 -13.54
C TYR A 115 22.17 -16.35 -13.23
N ASP A 116 22.41 -15.08 -12.94
CA ASP A 116 21.32 -14.11 -12.80
C ASP A 116 20.76 -13.66 -14.16
N SER A 117 21.57 -13.69 -15.21
CA SER A 117 21.15 -13.41 -16.58
C SER A 117 20.54 -14.64 -17.27
N TRP A 118 19.60 -14.39 -18.17
CA TRP A 118 18.97 -15.42 -19.00
C TRP A 118 19.74 -15.69 -20.28
N ASP A 119 19.53 -16.87 -20.87
CA ASP A 119 20.03 -17.19 -22.21
C ASP A 119 19.19 -16.48 -23.29
N HIS A 120 19.85 -15.86 -24.29
CA HIS A 120 19.21 -15.32 -25.50
C HIS A 120 18.98 -16.41 -26.56
N ASN A 121 18.42 -17.53 -26.16
CA ASN A 121 18.20 -18.68 -27.04
C ASN A 121 16.82 -18.67 -27.73
N GLY A 122 16.05 -17.60 -27.57
CA GLY A 122 14.71 -17.48 -28.14
C GLY A 122 13.65 -18.39 -27.49
N SER A 123 13.99 -19.10 -26.41
CA SER A 123 13.05 -19.92 -25.65
C SER A 123 11.90 -19.09 -25.08
N GLU A 124 10.77 -19.73 -24.81
CA GLU A 124 9.61 -19.08 -24.20
C GLU A 124 9.95 -18.46 -22.83
N LYS A 125 10.80 -19.14 -22.04
CA LYS A 125 11.37 -18.59 -20.80
C LYS A 125 12.17 -17.31 -21.03
N SER A 126 13.06 -17.30 -22.03
CA SER A 126 13.87 -16.12 -22.39
C SER A 126 12.97 -14.96 -22.79
N ARG A 127 12.03 -15.18 -23.72
CA ARG A 127 11.06 -14.18 -24.18
C ARG A 127 10.22 -13.64 -23.03
N ARG A 128 9.69 -14.51 -22.16
CA ARG A 128 8.86 -14.13 -21.00
C ARG A 128 9.65 -13.32 -19.97
N CYS A 129 10.83 -13.77 -19.59
CA CYS A 129 11.62 -13.13 -18.53
C CYS A 129 12.24 -11.81 -18.98
N MET A 130 12.51 -11.65 -20.28
CA MET A 130 13.14 -10.46 -20.85
C MET A 130 12.17 -9.46 -21.48
N LYS A 131 10.89 -9.82 -21.66
CA LYS A 131 9.88 -8.94 -22.29
C LYS A 131 9.91 -7.52 -21.74
N PHE A 132 9.87 -7.39 -20.41
CA PHE A 132 9.83 -6.12 -19.71
C PHE A 132 11.20 -5.78 -19.09
N GLY A 133 11.75 -4.63 -19.44
CA GLY A 133 13.06 -4.14 -19.00
C GLY A 133 14.27 -4.86 -19.59
N GLY A 134 14.11 -5.97 -20.32
CA GLY A 134 15.23 -6.68 -20.94
C GLY A 134 16.05 -7.55 -19.97
N GLN A 135 17.32 -7.75 -20.29
CA GLN A 135 18.23 -8.64 -19.56
C GLN A 135 18.60 -8.09 -18.17
N ARG A 136 18.93 -8.95 -17.20
CA ARG A 136 19.61 -8.53 -15.95
C ARG A 136 21.09 -8.28 -16.22
N MET A 137 21.49 -7.02 -16.21
CA MET A 137 22.84 -6.57 -16.58
C MET A 137 23.81 -6.62 -15.41
N LYS A 138 23.35 -6.20 -14.21
CA LYS A 138 24.17 -6.14 -13.00
C LYS A 138 23.40 -6.63 -11.79
N THR A 139 24.12 -7.25 -10.86
CA THR A 139 23.58 -7.63 -9.55
C THR A 139 24.32 -6.89 -8.47
N ALA A 140 23.56 -6.31 -7.53
CA ALA A 140 24.06 -5.80 -6.27
C ALA A 140 23.49 -6.68 -5.14
N LEU A 141 24.35 -7.45 -4.48
CA LEU A 141 24.01 -8.31 -3.35
C LEU A 141 24.57 -7.68 -2.08
N CYS A 142 23.71 -7.43 -1.08
CA CYS A 142 24.17 -6.93 0.21
C CYS A 142 23.91 -7.94 1.31
N TYR A 143 24.92 -8.22 2.13
CA TYR A 143 24.79 -9.09 3.30
C TYR A 143 24.27 -8.26 4.48
N LEU A 144 23.26 -8.78 5.18
CA LEU A 144 22.54 -8.06 6.23
C LEU A 144 22.93 -8.51 7.64
N ASN A 145 23.68 -9.60 7.77
CA ASN A 145 24.27 -10.05 9.03
C ASN A 145 25.61 -10.74 8.76
N ASN A 146 26.39 -10.91 9.82
CA ASN A 146 27.58 -11.76 9.80
C ASN A 146 27.13 -13.23 9.85
N VAL A 147 27.69 -14.06 8.98
CA VAL A 147 27.52 -15.52 9.04
C VAL A 147 28.70 -16.11 9.81
N GLU A 148 28.45 -16.93 10.82
CA GLU A 148 29.52 -17.49 11.66
C GLU A 148 30.44 -18.42 10.87
N GLU A 149 29.87 -19.31 10.05
CA GLU A 149 30.62 -20.21 9.19
C GLU A 149 29.84 -20.58 7.92
N GLY A 150 30.51 -20.59 6.77
CA GLY A 150 29.88 -20.84 5.47
C GLY A 150 29.15 -19.62 4.91
N GLY A 151 28.08 -19.82 4.14
CA GLY A 151 27.18 -18.77 3.67
C GLY A 151 27.76 -17.75 2.67
N GLY A 152 29.03 -17.87 2.28
CA GLY A 152 29.66 -16.98 1.29
C GLY A 152 29.04 -17.08 -0.12
N THR A 153 29.43 -16.16 -1.00
CA THR A 153 29.10 -16.24 -2.43
C THR A 153 30.31 -16.73 -3.21
N LYS A 154 30.20 -17.89 -3.85
CA LYS A 154 31.27 -18.51 -4.64
C LYS A 154 31.05 -18.26 -6.12
N PHE A 155 32.00 -17.59 -6.77
CA PHE A 155 32.07 -17.50 -8.23
C PHE A 155 32.82 -18.73 -8.75
N VAL A 156 32.05 -19.72 -9.21
CA VAL A 156 32.53 -21.09 -9.41
C VAL A 156 33.65 -21.15 -10.45
N ARG A 157 33.46 -20.47 -11.59
CA ARG A 157 34.44 -20.47 -12.69
C ARG A 157 35.63 -19.54 -12.47
N LEU A 158 35.48 -18.53 -11.62
CA LEU A 158 36.59 -17.65 -11.21
C LEU A 158 37.41 -18.25 -10.06
N ASN A 159 36.88 -19.29 -9.40
CA ASN A 159 37.42 -19.86 -8.18
C ASN A 159 37.68 -18.80 -7.09
N LYS A 160 36.73 -17.86 -6.94
CA LYS A 160 36.76 -16.80 -5.92
C LYS A 160 35.57 -16.95 -4.97
N ILE A 161 35.79 -16.64 -3.69
CA ILE A 161 34.75 -16.66 -2.66
C ILE A 161 34.71 -15.30 -1.98
N VAL A 162 33.51 -14.77 -1.80
CA VAL A 162 33.24 -13.55 -1.04
C VAL A 162 32.53 -13.92 0.26
N SER A 163 33.12 -13.57 1.40
CA SER A 163 32.56 -13.78 2.74
C SER A 163 31.30 -12.95 2.97
N ALA A 164 30.37 -13.49 3.76
CA ALA A 164 29.14 -12.83 4.15
C ALA A 164 29.36 -12.05 5.47
N GLU A 165 29.63 -10.75 5.34
CA GLU A 165 29.82 -9.84 6.47
C GLU A 165 28.77 -8.73 6.42
N ALA A 166 28.18 -8.39 7.57
CA ALA A 166 27.12 -7.41 7.68
C ALA A 166 27.49 -6.09 7.00
N GLY A 167 26.56 -5.53 6.23
CA GLY A 167 26.74 -4.26 5.53
C GLY A 167 27.64 -4.31 4.29
N LYS A 168 28.31 -5.42 4.01
CA LYS A 168 29.13 -5.58 2.79
C LYS A 168 28.24 -5.67 1.55
N LEU A 169 28.57 -4.86 0.53
CA LEU A 169 27.95 -4.89 -0.79
C LEU A 169 28.86 -5.60 -1.78
N LEU A 170 28.35 -6.61 -2.46
CA LEU A 170 28.97 -7.31 -3.59
C LEU A 170 28.27 -6.87 -4.88
N VAL A 171 29.03 -6.35 -5.83
CA VAL A 171 28.53 -5.98 -7.16
C VAL A 171 29.22 -6.82 -8.22
N PHE A 172 28.44 -7.38 -9.15
CA PHE A 172 28.97 -8.10 -10.29
C PHE A 172 28.17 -7.87 -11.57
N HIS A 173 28.89 -7.90 -12.69
CA HIS A 173 28.32 -7.79 -14.03
C HIS A 173 27.88 -9.18 -14.54
N ASN A 174 26.63 -9.28 -14.97
CA ASN A 174 26.02 -10.53 -15.40
C ASN A 174 26.23 -10.84 -16.89
N THR A 175 26.62 -9.82 -17.66
CA THR A 175 26.78 -9.88 -19.12
C THR A 175 28.14 -9.35 -19.55
N TYR A 176 28.57 -9.72 -20.77
CA TYR A 176 29.79 -9.16 -21.35
C TYR A 176 29.67 -7.63 -21.50
N PRO A 177 30.79 -6.89 -21.40
CA PRO A 177 30.80 -5.45 -21.61
C PRO A 177 30.08 -5.06 -22.90
N ASN A 178 29.19 -4.06 -22.83
CA ASN A 178 28.40 -3.56 -23.96
C ASN A 178 27.56 -4.63 -24.68
N SER A 179 27.14 -5.67 -23.96
CA SER A 179 26.33 -6.76 -24.50
C SER A 179 25.23 -7.20 -23.51
N ASN A 180 24.14 -7.72 -24.05
CA ASN A 180 23.08 -8.42 -23.30
C ASN A 180 23.34 -9.94 -23.19
N LYS A 181 24.47 -10.42 -23.73
CA LYS A 181 24.88 -11.83 -23.65
C LYS A 181 25.43 -12.15 -22.27
N LYS A 182 24.90 -13.19 -21.66
CA LYS A 182 25.36 -13.74 -20.38
C LYS A 182 26.87 -13.97 -20.34
N HIS A 183 27.52 -13.46 -19.30
CA HIS A 183 28.93 -13.69 -19.07
C HIS A 183 29.15 -15.08 -18.47
N LEU A 184 29.92 -15.95 -19.11
CA LEU A 184 30.02 -17.35 -18.64
C LEU A 184 30.72 -17.49 -17.28
N LEU A 185 31.68 -16.60 -16.98
CA LEU A 185 32.39 -16.58 -15.70
C LEU A 185 31.61 -15.91 -14.54
N SER A 186 30.41 -15.35 -14.78
CA SER A 186 29.55 -14.82 -13.70
C SER A 186 28.73 -15.90 -12.98
N GLU A 187 28.97 -17.18 -13.30
CA GLU A 187 28.37 -18.32 -12.62
C GLU A 187 28.72 -18.30 -11.14
N HIS A 188 27.70 -18.23 -10.29
CA HIS A 188 27.88 -18.10 -8.86
C HIS A 188 26.90 -18.95 -8.05
N ALA A 189 27.26 -19.21 -6.80
CA ALA A 189 26.48 -20.00 -5.87
C ALA A 189 26.46 -19.33 -4.49
N GLY A 190 25.33 -19.45 -3.78
CA GLY A 190 25.26 -19.19 -2.35
C GLY A 190 25.71 -20.45 -1.61
N MET A 191 26.89 -20.41 -1.00
CA MET A 191 27.44 -21.54 -0.26
C MET A 191 26.54 -21.91 0.93
N PRO A 192 26.49 -23.18 1.35
CA PRO A 192 25.70 -23.60 2.50
C PRO A 192 26.12 -22.86 3.77
N VAL A 193 25.16 -22.52 4.61
CA VAL A 193 25.42 -22.03 5.97
C VAL A 193 25.82 -23.23 6.83
N ILE A 194 27.02 -23.19 7.41
CA ILE A 194 27.53 -24.24 8.30
C ILE A 194 27.17 -23.91 9.75
N LYS A 195 27.28 -22.63 10.14
CA LYS A 195 26.94 -22.14 11.47
C LYS A 195 26.29 -20.76 11.42
N GLY A 196 25.26 -20.55 12.24
CA GLY A 196 24.46 -19.32 12.29
C GLY A 196 23.35 -19.30 11.24
N GLU A 197 23.01 -18.10 10.77
CA GLU A 197 22.01 -17.87 9.70
C GLU A 197 22.52 -16.80 8.73
N LYS A 198 21.97 -16.76 7.51
CA LYS A 198 22.31 -15.73 6.52
C LYS A 198 21.08 -14.95 6.09
N TRP A 199 21.17 -13.64 6.25
CA TRP A 199 20.29 -12.65 5.65
C TRP A 199 21.05 -11.84 4.60
N ALA A 200 20.45 -11.66 3.44
CA ALA A 200 20.99 -10.80 2.39
C ALA A 200 19.85 -10.22 1.54
N PHE A 201 20.17 -9.28 0.65
CA PHE A 201 19.27 -8.93 -0.44
C PHE A 201 19.97 -8.93 -1.78
N ASN A 202 19.22 -9.28 -2.82
CA ASN A 202 19.59 -9.01 -4.21
C ASN A 202 18.83 -7.79 -4.73
N LEU A 203 19.55 -6.95 -5.45
CA LEU A 203 19.00 -5.87 -6.27
C LEU A 203 19.49 -6.05 -7.71
N TRP A 204 18.60 -6.49 -8.58
CA TRP A 204 18.92 -6.79 -9.98
C TRP A 204 18.57 -5.64 -10.90
N PHE A 205 19.54 -5.16 -11.67
CA PHE A 205 19.35 -4.08 -12.63
C PHE A 205 19.15 -4.63 -14.04
N ARG A 206 18.08 -4.18 -14.68
CA ARG A 206 17.70 -4.52 -16.05
C ARG A 206 18.40 -3.63 -17.09
N GLU A 207 18.35 -4.04 -18.35
CA GLU A 207 18.85 -3.31 -19.53
C GLU A 207 18.15 -1.95 -19.68
N ASP A 208 16.83 -1.92 -19.45
CA ASP A 208 15.99 -0.73 -19.54
C ASP A 208 14.96 -0.71 -18.37
N SER A 209 14.13 0.34 -18.32
CA SER A 209 13.06 0.48 -17.35
C SER A 209 12.17 -0.76 -17.31
N ARG A 210 11.85 -1.23 -16.10
CA ARG A 210 11.03 -2.44 -15.88
C ARG A 210 9.63 -2.39 -16.49
N SER A 211 9.12 -1.22 -16.86
CA SER A 211 7.81 -1.09 -17.53
C SER A 211 7.91 -1.12 -19.04
N LYS A 212 9.10 -0.94 -19.62
CA LYS A 212 9.29 -0.86 -21.07
C LYS A 212 9.36 -2.25 -21.67
N ILE A 213 8.67 -2.44 -22.80
CA ILE A 213 8.79 -3.66 -23.59
C ILE A 213 10.06 -3.55 -24.42
N VAL A 214 11.03 -4.44 -24.17
CA VAL A 214 12.33 -4.46 -24.88
C VAL A 214 12.35 -5.61 -25.90
N TYR A 215 11.73 -6.75 -25.57
CA TYR A 215 11.68 -7.92 -26.43
C TYR A 215 10.23 -8.31 -26.72
N ASN A 216 9.83 -8.23 -27.98
CA ASN A 216 8.48 -8.58 -28.45
C ASN A 216 8.40 -10.08 -28.81
N PRO A 217 7.37 -10.84 -28.38
CA PRO A 217 6.91 -11.98 -29.16
C PRO A 217 6.24 -11.47 -30.46
N PRO A 218 6.34 -12.20 -31.59
CA PRO A 218 5.74 -11.74 -32.85
C PRO A 218 4.20 -11.82 -32.84
N LEU A 219 3.59 -10.88 -33.58
CA LEU A 219 2.19 -10.69 -34.02
C LEU A 219 1.23 -9.98 -33.03
N GLY A 220 0.42 -8.98 -33.43
CA GLY A 220 0.09 -8.48 -34.77
C GLY A 220 -0.45 -7.03 -34.77
N ASN A 221 -0.59 -6.48 -35.98
CA ASN A 221 -0.96 -5.10 -36.30
C ASN A 221 -2.20 -4.60 -35.55
N SER A 222 -2.06 -3.46 -34.86
CA SER A 222 -3.19 -2.61 -34.52
C SER A 222 -3.15 -1.35 -35.39
N ASN A 223 -4.17 -1.21 -36.24
CA ASN A 223 -4.40 -0.04 -37.10
C ASN A 223 -4.48 1.23 -36.25
N ASN A 224 -3.59 2.18 -36.49
CA ASN A 224 -3.74 3.55 -36.02
C ASN A 224 -4.58 4.33 -37.04
N GLU A 225 -5.88 4.48 -36.78
CA GLU A 225 -6.68 5.47 -37.50
C GLU A 225 -6.25 6.88 -37.06
N GLN A 226 -5.66 7.62 -38.00
CA GLN A 226 -5.41 9.05 -37.89
C GLN A 226 -6.74 9.81 -38.03
N VAL A 227 -7.12 10.56 -36.99
CA VAL A 227 -8.17 11.59 -37.09
C VAL A 227 -7.53 12.97 -36.86
N SER A 228 -7.94 13.93 -37.68
CA SER A 228 -7.29 15.22 -37.94
C SER A 228 -7.09 16.11 -36.71
N SER A 229 -5.91 16.74 -36.64
CA SER A 229 -5.51 17.73 -35.65
C SER A 229 -6.36 18.99 -35.67
N ALA A 230 -7.01 19.34 -34.56
CA ALA A 230 -7.58 20.67 -34.36
C ALA A 230 -6.47 21.72 -34.28
N LYS A 231 -6.52 22.75 -35.14
CA LYS A 231 -5.67 23.94 -35.06
C LYS A 231 -6.01 24.69 -33.77
N VAL A 232 -5.05 24.79 -32.85
CA VAL A 232 -5.17 25.63 -31.66
C VAL A 232 -4.45 26.94 -31.93
N ALA A 233 -5.16 28.06 -31.73
CA ALA A 233 -4.56 29.39 -31.76
C ALA A 233 -3.55 29.48 -30.62
N ILE A 234 -2.28 29.71 -30.95
CA ILE A 234 -1.21 29.86 -29.95
C ILE A 234 -1.41 31.23 -29.27
N THR A 235 -2.07 31.24 -28.11
CA THR A 235 -2.17 32.42 -27.25
C THR A 235 -1.01 32.41 -26.24
N ASN A 236 -0.34 33.55 -26.08
CA ASN A 236 0.65 33.71 -25.02
C ASN A 236 -0.10 33.78 -23.68
N GLY A 237 0.20 32.86 -22.75
CA GLY A 237 -0.49 32.82 -21.47
C GLY A 237 -0.26 34.08 -20.63
N GLU A 238 -1.34 34.65 -20.10
CA GLU A 238 -1.31 35.84 -19.26
C GLU A 238 -1.09 35.46 -17.80
N SER A 239 -0.29 36.25 -17.08
CA SER A 239 -0.08 36.05 -15.65
C SER A 239 -1.35 36.42 -14.91
N LEU A 240 -1.89 35.51 -14.11
CA LEU A 240 -3.03 35.80 -13.27
C LEU A 240 -2.54 36.32 -11.91
N PHE A 241 -3.11 37.43 -11.44
CA PHE A 241 -2.89 38.01 -10.10
C PHE A 241 -1.45 38.50 -9.80
N ASP A 242 -0.84 39.36 -10.63
CA ASP A 242 0.50 39.95 -10.38
C ASP A 242 1.58 38.94 -9.91
N ASN A 243 1.38 37.65 -10.20
CA ASN A 243 2.12 36.55 -9.61
C ASN A 243 2.58 35.61 -10.72
N LYS A 244 3.89 35.32 -10.74
CA LYS A 244 4.55 34.46 -11.72
C LYS A 244 4.12 32.99 -11.70
N TYR A 245 3.42 32.54 -10.66
CA TYR A 245 3.12 31.11 -10.47
C TYR A 245 1.83 30.64 -11.13
N ILE A 246 0.93 31.53 -11.56
CA ILE A 246 -0.36 31.16 -12.15
C ILE A 246 -0.49 31.81 -13.52
N LYS A 247 -0.70 30.99 -14.55
CA LYS A 247 -0.94 31.43 -15.93
C LYS A 247 -2.31 31.00 -16.40
N LYS A 248 -3.01 31.90 -17.09
CA LYS A 248 -4.31 31.68 -17.70
C LYS A 248 -4.17 31.68 -19.22
N PHE A 249 -4.91 30.80 -19.89
CA PHE A 249 -5.00 30.71 -21.34
C PHE A 249 -6.47 30.57 -21.72
N ASP A 250 -7.04 31.63 -22.29
CA ASP A 250 -8.45 31.64 -22.67
C ASP A 250 -8.69 30.99 -24.04
N ASN A 251 -9.90 30.43 -24.21
CA ASN A 251 -10.38 29.85 -25.46
C ASN A 251 -9.50 28.74 -26.05
N VAL A 252 -8.82 27.96 -25.19
CA VAL A 252 -7.95 26.86 -25.63
C VAL A 252 -8.75 25.61 -26.00
N ILE A 253 -9.80 25.30 -25.23
CA ILE A 253 -10.66 24.13 -25.47
C ILE A 253 -11.92 24.60 -26.17
N ASN A 254 -12.02 24.34 -27.47
CA ASN A 254 -13.21 24.69 -28.25
C ASN A 254 -14.41 23.79 -27.89
N SER A 255 -15.62 24.20 -28.29
CA SER A 255 -16.87 23.49 -27.96
C SER A 255 -16.90 22.04 -28.45
N GLU A 256 -16.30 21.76 -29.61
CA GLU A 256 -16.17 20.40 -30.15
C GLU A 256 -15.33 19.51 -29.24
N THR A 257 -14.16 20.00 -28.81
CA THR A 257 -13.28 19.28 -27.88
C THR A 257 -13.95 19.09 -26.53
N ILE A 258 -14.67 20.09 -26.02
CA ILE A 258 -15.44 19.98 -24.77
C ILE A 258 -16.47 18.83 -24.87
N ASN A 259 -17.21 18.75 -25.97
CA ASN A 259 -18.21 17.70 -26.18
C ASN A 259 -17.56 16.32 -26.29
N ASN A 260 -16.45 16.21 -27.04
CA ASN A 260 -15.68 14.97 -27.17
C ASN A 260 -15.08 14.50 -25.84
N LEU A 261 -14.61 15.43 -25.00
CA LEU A 261 -14.14 15.11 -23.66
C LEU A 261 -15.29 14.66 -22.78
N LYS A 262 -16.45 15.34 -22.80
CA LYS A 262 -17.61 14.98 -21.98
C LYS A 262 -18.18 13.60 -22.34
N SER A 263 -18.14 13.20 -23.61
CA SER A 263 -18.70 11.90 -24.06
C SER A 263 -17.94 10.68 -23.51
N ILE A 264 -16.67 10.84 -23.15
CA ILE A 264 -15.85 9.77 -22.58
C ILE A 264 -15.82 9.76 -21.05
N LEU A 265 -16.59 10.63 -20.38
CA LEU A 265 -16.65 10.70 -18.93
C LEU A 265 -17.78 9.84 -18.38
N THR A 266 -17.47 9.07 -17.35
CA THR A 266 -18.47 8.37 -16.55
C THR A 266 -18.22 8.72 -15.10
N PHE A 267 -19.14 9.48 -14.52
CA PHE A 267 -19.09 9.86 -13.12
C PHE A 267 -20.05 8.99 -12.32
N ASN A 268 -19.58 8.47 -11.18
CA ASN A 268 -20.36 7.55 -10.35
C ASN A 268 -21.47 8.24 -9.54
N SER A 269 -21.65 9.55 -9.67
CA SER A 269 -22.66 10.35 -8.95
C SER A 269 -22.76 11.74 -9.54
N VAL A 270 -23.98 12.28 -9.61
CA VAL A 270 -24.25 13.69 -9.94
C VAL A 270 -24.42 14.57 -8.70
N ASP A 271 -24.82 13.98 -7.58
CA ASP A 271 -25.12 14.68 -6.33
C ASP A 271 -23.90 14.89 -5.43
N ASN A 272 -22.81 14.17 -5.69
CA ASN A 272 -21.55 14.30 -4.96
C ASN A 272 -20.40 14.69 -5.88
N LYS A 273 -19.37 15.35 -5.31
CA LYS A 273 -18.11 15.56 -6.01
C LYS A 273 -17.58 14.20 -6.48
N SER A 274 -17.48 14.02 -7.79
CA SER A 274 -17.11 12.77 -8.42
C SER A 274 -15.86 12.99 -9.28
N THR A 275 -15.05 11.95 -9.42
CA THR A 275 -13.82 12.01 -10.22
C THR A 275 -13.78 10.86 -11.21
N CYS A 276 -13.37 11.14 -12.44
CA CYS A 276 -13.17 10.16 -13.50
C CYS A 276 -11.72 10.27 -14.02
N TRP A 277 -10.98 9.16 -14.02
CA TRP A 277 -9.62 9.12 -14.56
C TRP A 277 -9.63 8.59 -15.99
N VAL A 278 -9.04 9.36 -16.90
CA VAL A 278 -8.96 9.04 -18.33
C VAL A 278 -7.50 8.91 -18.72
N GLN A 279 -7.14 7.79 -19.36
CA GLN A 279 -5.79 7.57 -19.85
C GLN A 279 -5.45 8.56 -20.97
N ASN A 280 -4.25 9.14 -20.94
CA ASN A 280 -3.80 10.11 -21.95
C ASN A 280 -3.85 9.54 -23.39
N SER A 281 -3.71 8.22 -23.54
CA SER A 281 -3.82 7.50 -24.82
C SER A 281 -5.22 7.56 -25.45
N LYS A 282 -6.27 7.88 -24.69
CA LYS A 282 -7.64 8.08 -25.23
C LYS A 282 -7.83 9.44 -25.88
N VAL A 283 -6.97 10.42 -25.58
CA VAL A 283 -7.05 11.81 -26.07
C VAL A 283 -5.65 12.34 -26.49
N PRO A 284 -4.89 11.60 -27.32
CA PRO A 284 -3.47 11.87 -27.57
C PRO A 284 -3.23 13.24 -28.22
N GLN A 285 -4.12 13.67 -29.12
CA GLN A 285 -4.00 14.96 -29.79
C GLN A 285 -4.22 16.12 -28.81
N PHE A 286 -5.17 16.01 -27.90
CA PHE A 286 -5.42 17.03 -26.88
C PHE A 286 -4.24 17.15 -25.91
N ILE A 287 -3.62 16.02 -25.53
CA ILE A 287 -2.42 15.99 -24.72
C ILE A 287 -1.23 16.67 -25.42
N LYS A 288 -1.06 16.43 -26.72
CA LYS A 288 -0.04 17.09 -27.54
C LYS A 288 -0.25 18.60 -27.58
N THR A 289 -1.47 19.06 -27.81
CA THR A 289 -1.84 20.48 -27.77
C THR A 289 -1.47 21.11 -26.43
N ILE A 290 -1.84 20.48 -25.30
CA ILE A 290 -1.50 21.00 -23.97
C ILE A 290 0.02 21.02 -23.76
N SER A 291 0.74 19.99 -24.22
CA SER A 291 2.21 19.92 -24.16
C SER A 291 2.88 21.07 -24.89
N GLU A 292 2.47 21.36 -26.12
CA GLU A 292 2.99 22.47 -26.93
C GLU A 292 2.67 23.82 -26.29
N LEU A 293 1.42 24.02 -25.84
CA LEU A 293 0.97 25.27 -25.24
C LEU A 293 1.70 25.58 -23.92
N THR A 294 1.82 24.58 -23.04
CA THR A 294 2.42 24.75 -21.71
C THR A 294 3.94 24.57 -21.72
N LYS A 295 4.52 24.21 -22.86
CA LYS A 295 5.94 23.83 -23.02
C LYS A 295 6.37 22.78 -21.99
N THR A 296 5.49 21.81 -21.73
CA THR A 296 5.73 20.72 -20.76
C THR A 296 5.68 19.39 -21.49
N ASP A 297 6.71 18.57 -21.32
CA ASP A 297 6.79 17.26 -21.95
C ASP A 297 5.71 16.32 -21.39
N SER A 298 4.94 15.71 -22.29
CA SER A 298 3.82 14.83 -21.94
C SER A 298 4.23 13.53 -21.26
N ASP A 299 5.51 13.14 -21.32
CA ASP A 299 6.02 11.96 -20.59
C ASP A 299 6.00 12.16 -19.07
N TYR A 300 5.90 13.41 -18.61
CA TYR A 300 5.76 13.79 -17.20
C TYR A 300 4.30 13.92 -16.77
N TYR A 301 3.35 13.76 -17.69
CA TYR A 301 1.94 13.84 -17.34
C TYR A 301 1.45 12.57 -16.66
N ASP A 302 0.73 12.78 -15.56
CA ASP A 302 -0.20 11.78 -15.02
C ASP A 302 -1.38 11.60 -15.99
N ASN A 303 -2.24 10.61 -15.73
CA ASN A 303 -3.50 10.51 -16.46
C ASN A 303 -4.42 11.70 -16.11
N MET A 304 -5.31 12.08 -17.03
CA MET A 304 -6.25 13.17 -16.79
C MET A 304 -7.26 12.79 -15.71
N CYS A 305 -7.44 13.64 -14.71
CA CYS A 305 -8.42 13.49 -13.64
C CYS A 305 -9.54 14.51 -13.82
N PHE A 306 -10.66 14.08 -14.38
CA PHE A 306 -11.86 14.89 -14.49
C PHE A 306 -12.57 14.93 -13.15
N VAL A 307 -13.08 16.10 -12.79
CA VAL A 307 -13.79 16.34 -11.55
C VAL A 307 -15.13 17.00 -11.87
N GLN A 308 -16.19 16.35 -11.41
CA GLN A 308 -17.53 16.88 -11.40
C GLN A 308 -17.83 17.48 -10.03
N TYR A 309 -18.23 18.75 -9.99
CA TYR A 309 -18.72 19.44 -8.81
C TYR A 309 -20.24 19.58 -8.89
N PRO A 310 -20.99 19.07 -7.91
CA PRO A 310 -22.44 19.24 -7.85
C PRO A 310 -22.84 20.70 -7.78
N ARG A 311 -24.13 20.96 -8.03
CA ARG A 311 -24.77 22.24 -7.76
C ARG A 311 -24.53 22.72 -6.33
N ARG A 312 -24.32 24.03 -6.15
CA ARG A 312 -24.15 24.69 -4.84
C ARG A 312 -23.12 24.02 -3.92
N TRP A 313 -22.00 23.58 -4.47
CA TRP A 313 -20.99 22.79 -3.74
C TRP A 313 -19.74 23.58 -3.37
N VAL A 314 -19.16 23.27 -2.21
CA VAL A 314 -17.86 23.79 -1.75
C VAL A 314 -16.87 22.66 -1.55
N HIS A 315 -15.78 22.69 -2.32
CA HIS A 315 -14.60 21.86 -2.10
C HIS A 315 -13.60 22.63 -1.24
N GLY A 316 -13.47 22.20 0.01
CA GLY A 316 -12.66 22.88 1.03
C GLY A 316 -11.17 23.00 0.68
N LYS A 317 -10.42 23.67 1.57
CA LYS A 317 -9.00 23.98 1.37
C LYS A 317 -8.18 22.73 1.06
N HIS A 318 -7.44 22.76 -0.05
CA HIS A 318 -6.57 21.65 -0.45
C HIS A 318 -5.38 22.12 -1.31
N PHE A 319 -4.37 21.26 -1.38
CA PHE A 319 -3.24 21.33 -2.30
C PHE A 319 -3.31 20.18 -3.30
N ASP A 320 -2.72 20.37 -4.49
CA ASP A 320 -2.52 19.25 -5.42
C ASP A 320 -1.24 18.50 -5.15
N ALA A 321 -0.18 19.21 -4.74
CA ALA A 321 1.07 18.61 -4.30
C ALA A 321 0.85 17.77 -3.04
N PHE A 322 1.54 16.64 -2.97
CA PHE A 322 1.55 15.80 -1.79
C PHE A 322 2.30 16.47 -0.64
N ASP A 323 1.97 16.06 0.57
CA ASP A 323 2.62 16.57 1.78
C ASP A 323 3.95 15.85 1.97
N SER A 324 5.08 16.51 1.67
CA SER A 324 6.42 15.91 1.80
C SER A 324 6.73 15.38 3.20
N LYS A 325 5.97 15.81 4.23
CA LYS A 325 6.14 15.40 5.62
C LYS A 325 5.18 14.29 6.06
N SER A 326 4.20 13.93 5.24
CA SER A 326 3.26 12.84 5.55
C SER A 326 3.79 11.49 5.06
N PRO A 327 3.84 10.43 5.89
CA PRO A 327 4.20 9.09 5.43
C PRO A 327 3.32 8.57 4.27
N SER A 328 2.05 9.01 4.19
CA SER A 328 1.13 8.61 3.12
C SER A 328 1.41 9.27 1.77
N SER A 329 2.13 10.41 1.75
CA SER A 329 2.52 11.08 0.51
C SER A 329 3.53 10.25 -0.27
N TYR A 330 4.38 9.53 0.46
CA TYR A 330 5.39 8.65 -0.07
C TYR A 330 4.76 7.60 -0.99
N ILE A 331 3.59 7.07 -0.61
CA ILE A 331 2.81 6.08 -1.36
C ILE A 331 2.22 6.64 -2.67
N HIS A 332 1.92 7.93 -2.71
CA HIS A 332 1.29 8.57 -3.88
C HIS A 332 2.32 9.22 -4.82
N SER A 333 3.56 9.44 -4.35
CA SER A 333 4.71 9.91 -5.11
C SER A 333 5.64 8.77 -5.58
N GLU A 334 5.39 7.50 -5.22
CA GLU A 334 6.31 6.36 -5.37
C GLU A 334 6.95 6.17 -6.75
N LYS A 335 6.21 6.38 -7.85
CA LYS A 335 6.73 6.12 -9.21
C LYS A 335 7.19 7.37 -9.93
N GLN A 336 6.40 8.43 -9.86
CA GLN A 336 6.60 9.65 -10.64
C GLN A 336 6.98 10.87 -9.78
N GLY A 337 7.24 10.68 -8.49
CA GLY A 337 7.62 11.75 -7.55
C GLY A 337 6.50 12.75 -7.28
N GLN A 338 6.84 13.97 -6.84
CA GLN A 338 5.88 15.02 -6.50
C GLN A 338 5.06 15.50 -7.72
N ARG A 339 3.88 16.08 -7.49
CA ARG A 339 3.12 16.84 -8.52
C ARG A 339 3.66 18.27 -8.56
N MET A 340 4.54 18.55 -9.50
CA MET A 340 5.29 19.81 -9.61
C MET A 340 4.41 20.97 -10.08
N LYS A 341 3.55 20.70 -11.07
CA LYS A 341 2.61 21.68 -11.63
C LYS A 341 1.26 21.03 -11.86
N THR A 342 0.22 21.85 -11.87
CA THR A 342 -1.13 21.42 -12.27
C THR A 342 -1.59 22.25 -13.45
N ILE A 343 -2.08 21.57 -14.48
CA ILE A 343 -2.85 22.16 -15.57
C ILE A 343 -4.32 21.85 -15.28
N THR A 344 -5.14 22.87 -15.14
CA THR A 344 -6.58 22.77 -14.91
C THR A 344 -7.32 23.26 -16.14
N GLY A 345 -8.26 22.49 -16.67
CA GLY A 345 -9.13 22.93 -17.77
C GLY A 345 -10.59 22.95 -17.38
N PHE A 346 -11.28 24.03 -17.72
CA PHE A 346 -12.68 24.26 -17.36
C PHE A 346 -13.59 23.88 -18.53
N LEU A 347 -14.53 22.96 -18.29
CA LEU A 347 -15.52 22.51 -19.30
C LEU A 347 -16.90 23.13 -19.07
N THR A 348 -17.02 23.98 -18.05
CA THR A 348 -18.20 24.76 -17.66
C THR A 348 -17.73 26.08 -17.03
N SER A 349 -18.57 27.13 -17.09
CA SER A 349 -18.21 28.48 -16.61
C SER A 349 -18.67 28.80 -15.18
N ASN A 350 -19.16 27.82 -14.44
CA ASN A 350 -19.83 27.99 -13.13
C ASN A 350 -18.95 27.66 -11.91
N LEU A 351 -17.64 27.53 -12.10
CA LEU A 351 -16.69 27.19 -11.04
C LEU A 351 -15.87 28.41 -10.64
N ASN A 352 -15.96 28.77 -9.37
CA ASN A 352 -15.12 29.80 -8.77
C ASN A 352 -13.91 29.15 -8.10
N TYR A 353 -12.74 29.74 -8.36
CA TYR A 353 -11.47 29.31 -7.84
C TYR A 353 -10.91 30.37 -6.90
N ASN A 354 -10.77 30.04 -5.62
CA ASN A 354 -10.22 30.94 -4.61
C ASN A 354 -8.89 30.41 -4.12
N PHE A 355 -7.79 31.13 -4.42
CA PHE A 355 -6.47 30.86 -3.86
C PHE A 355 -6.36 31.59 -2.51
N CYS A 356 -6.46 30.85 -1.41
CA CYS A 356 -6.77 31.44 -0.10
C CYS A 356 -5.70 32.42 0.39
N ASN A 357 -4.43 32.17 0.06
CA ASN A 357 -3.31 33.01 0.51
C ASN A 357 -2.99 34.16 -0.47
N ILE A 358 -3.45 34.06 -1.73
CA ILE A 358 -3.43 35.18 -2.70
C ILE A 358 -4.64 36.10 -2.44
N ASN A 359 -5.66 35.60 -1.73
CA ASN A 359 -6.88 36.31 -1.36
C ASN A 359 -7.65 36.89 -2.55
N LYS A 360 -7.61 36.19 -3.69
CA LYS A 360 -8.38 36.52 -4.90
C LYS A 360 -9.20 35.31 -5.34
N THR A 361 -10.46 35.56 -5.70
CA THR A 361 -11.37 34.58 -6.29
C THR A 361 -11.57 34.91 -7.76
N HIS A 362 -11.51 33.91 -8.62
CA HIS A 362 -11.71 34.07 -10.06
C HIS A 362 -12.64 33.00 -10.61
N THR A 363 -13.56 33.41 -11.48
CA THR A 363 -14.45 32.52 -12.24
C THR A 363 -13.87 32.35 -13.62
N PHE A 364 -13.76 31.11 -14.08
CA PHE A 364 -13.18 30.80 -15.38
C PHE A 364 -14.25 30.44 -16.39
N ASP A 365 -14.10 30.94 -17.61
CA ASP A 365 -14.97 30.57 -18.72
C ASP A 365 -14.70 29.13 -19.16
N SER A 366 -15.74 28.47 -19.64
CA SER A 366 -15.62 27.20 -20.32
C SER A 366 -14.68 27.34 -21.51
N GLY A 367 -13.67 26.47 -21.60
CA GLY A 367 -12.63 26.54 -22.62
C GLY A 367 -11.30 27.10 -22.14
N THR A 368 -11.25 27.68 -20.94
CA THR A 368 -10.01 28.21 -20.36
C THR A 368 -9.14 27.10 -19.77
N LEU A 369 -7.81 27.24 -19.92
CA LEU A 369 -6.80 26.50 -19.17
C LEU A 369 -6.10 27.40 -18.15
N MET A 370 -5.75 26.81 -17.01
CA MET A 370 -4.95 27.43 -15.97
C MET A 370 -3.77 26.52 -15.63
N LEU A 371 -2.56 27.05 -15.68
CA LEU A 371 -1.32 26.36 -15.28
C LEU A 371 -0.76 27.01 -14.03
N TYR A 372 -0.44 26.22 -13.00
CA TYR A 372 0.25 26.73 -11.82
C TYR A 372 1.28 25.80 -11.20
N ASN A 373 2.25 26.39 -10.52
CA ASN A 373 3.32 25.68 -9.82
C ASN A 373 2.85 25.26 -8.42
N ASN A 374 2.80 23.95 -8.17
CA ASN A 374 2.34 23.40 -6.89
C ASN A 374 3.39 23.46 -5.77
N VAL A 375 4.66 23.60 -6.17
CA VAL A 375 5.82 23.63 -5.28
C VAL A 375 6.60 24.91 -5.49
N LYS A 376 7.43 25.26 -4.51
CA LYS A 376 8.34 26.40 -4.64
C LYS A 376 9.38 26.11 -5.73
N ASP A 377 9.89 27.16 -6.38
CA ASP A 377 10.95 27.04 -7.37
C ASP A 377 12.15 26.27 -6.77
N HIS A 378 12.66 25.28 -7.52
CA HIS A 378 13.76 24.41 -7.10
C HIS A 378 13.53 23.60 -5.80
N SER A 379 12.26 23.31 -5.45
CA SER A 379 11.89 22.55 -4.26
C SER A 379 10.78 21.51 -4.54
N ILE A 380 10.63 20.54 -3.64
CA ILE A 380 9.48 19.62 -3.58
C ILE A 380 8.44 20.02 -2.50
N GLU A 381 8.73 21.09 -1.75
CA GLU A 381 7.85 21.62 -0.72
C GLU A 381 6.68 22.38 -1.35
N ARG A 382 5.49 22.17 -0.78
CA ARG A 382 4.25 22.83 -1.23
C ARG A 382 4.41 24.35 -1.26
N ASN A 383 4.04 24.95 -2.38
CA ASN A 383 3.86 26.40 -2.45
C ASN A 383 2.58 26.76 -1.69
N GLN A 384 2.70 27.48 -0.57
CA GLN A 384 1.54 27.81 0.27
C GLN A 384 0.57 28.77 -0.44
N ASP A 385 1.02 29.53 -1.43
CA ASP A 385 0.19 30.51 -2.15
C ASP A 385 -0.91 29.84 -2.98
N ILE A 386 -0.70 28.58 -3.40
CA ILE A 386 -1.62 27.84 -4.27
C ILE A 386 -2.67 27.00 -3.50
N ILE A 387 -2.74 27.12 -2.17
CA ILE A 387 -3.82 26.50 -1.40
C ILE A 387 -5.15 27.07 -1.87
N LYS A 388 -6.12 26.21 -2.16
CA LYS A 388 -7.33 26.64 -2.87
C LYS A 388 -8.62 26.05 -2.32
N ILE A 389 -9.69 26.80 -2.54
CA ILE A 389 -11.10 26.40 -2.38
C ILE A 389 -11.74 26.52 -3.77
N ILE A 390 -12.56 25.53 -4.13
CA ILE A 390 -13.34 25.55 -5.36
C ILE A 390 -14.81 25.56 -4.97
N THR A 391 -15.58 26.50 -5.52
CA THR A 391 -17.02 26.57 -5.27
C THR A 391 -17.79 26.53 -6.59
N ASN A 392 -18.86 25.76 -6.60
CA ASN A 392 -19.89 25.85 -7.61
C ASN A 392 -21.08 26.59 -6.97
N THR A 393 -21.35 27.81 -7.41
CA THR A 393 -22.43 28.64 -6.84
C THR A 393 -23.73 28.53 -7.61
N THR A 394 -23.78 27.77 -8.70
CA THR A 394 -24.96 27.66 -9.57
C THR A 394 -25.74 26.37 -9.32
N ASP A 395 -26.93 26.30 -9.93
CA ASP A 395 -27.79 25.12 -9.94
C ASP A 395 -27.40 24.09 -11.01
N GLU A 396 -26.38 24.40 -11.81
CA GLU A 396 -25.82 23.52 -12.83
C GLU A 396 -24.61 22.76 -12.29
N VAL A 397 -24.34 21.59 -12.88
CA VAL A 397 -23.13 20.83 -12.57
C VAL A 397 -21.90 21.53 -13.15
N GLY A 398 -20.85 21.65 -12.35
CA GLY A 398 -19.55 22.16 -12.81
C GLY A 398 -18.60 21.03 -13.18
N ILE A 399 -17.91 21.13 -14.31
CA ILE A 399 -16.96 20.11 -14.77
C ILE A 399 -15.63 20.76 -15.13
N MET A 400 -14.55 20.21 -14.59
CA MET A 400 -13.19 20.57 -14.94
C MET A 400 -12.29 19.33 -14.92
N PHE A 401 -11.05 19.46 -15.39
CA PHE A 401 -10.05 18.41 -15.24
C PHE A 401 -8.75 18.93 -14.63
N TYR A 402 -8.01 18.02 -14.00
CA TYR A 402 -6.62 18.18 -13.64
C TYR A 402 -5.75 17.31 -14.53
N LEU A 403 -4.67 17.88 -15.04
CA LEU A 403 -3.55 17.18 -15.64
C LEU A 403 -2.31 17.53 -14.82
N PHE A 404 -1.84 16.56 -14.04
CA PHE A 404 -0.72 16.77 -13.13
C PHE A 404 0.61 16.53 -13.85
N VAL A 405 1.54 17.48 -13.70
CA VAL A 405 2.92 17.33 -14.15
C VAL A 405 3.74 16.78 -13.00
N ARG A 406 4.33 15.61 -13.20
CA ARG A 406 5.06 14.87 -12.19
C ARG A 406 6.56 15.20 -12.22
N GLU A 407 7.24 14.97 -11.10
CA GLU A 407 8.68 15.18 -10.94
C GLU A 407 9.52 14.21 -11.79
N ARG A 408 9.02 12.99 -12.01
CA ARG A 408 9.66 11.96 -12.84
C ARG A 408 8.76 11.54 -14.00
N SER A 409 9.37 11.30 -15.16
CA SER A 409 8.70 10.80 -16.35
C SER A 409 8.17 9.38 -16.11
N LYS A 410 7.35 8.87 -17.02
CA LYS A 410 6.96 7.45 -17.05
C LYS A 410 8.15 6.50 -17.22
N ASN A 411 9.27 7.01 -17.74
CA ASN A 411 10.54 6.31 -17.87
C ASN A 411 11.50 6.56 -16.69
N CYS A 412 11.03 7.32 -15.69
CA CYS A 412 11.73 7.72 -14.46
C CYS A 412 12.89 8.70 -14.64
N ASP A 413 12.93 9.43 -15.76
CA ASP A 413 13.78 10.60 -15.92
C ASP A 413 13.27 11.75 -15.05
N PHE A 414 14.14 12.54 -14.44
CA PHE A 414 13.73 13.73 -13.71
C PHE A 414 13.39 14.87 -14.68
N VAL A 415 12.40 15.71 -14.33
CA VAL A 415 12.09 16.92 -15.10
C VAL A 415 13.39 17.71 -15.32
N PRO A 416 13.78 18.01 -16.57
CA PRO A 416 15.02 18.72 -16.84
C PRO A 416 15.05 20.06 -16.10
N LYS A 417 16.17 20.34 -15.41
CA LYS A 417 16.53 21.58 -14.66
C LYS A 417 16.12 21.74 -13.18
N LEU A 418 15.64 20.71 -12.47
CA LEU A 418 15.22 20.89 -11.06
C LEU A 418 16.18 20.36 -9.97
N ARG A 419 17.24 19.61 -10.32
CA ARG A 419 18.21 19.07 -9.35
C ARG A 419 19.65 19.58 -9.50
N ALA A 420 19.92 20.50 -10.42
CA ALA A 420 21.29 20.89 -10.78
C ALA A 420 22.12 21.51 -9.64
N ASN A 421 21.51 21.94 -8.53
CA ASN A 421 22.22 22.60 -7.42
C ASN A 421 21.73 22.20 -6.01
N LEU A 422 21.11 21.03 -5.83
CA LEU A 422 20.91 20.52 -4.47
C LEU A 422 22.27 19.98 -3.97
N PRO A 423 22.82 20.47 -2.85
CA PRO A 423 24.04 19.89 -2.31
C PRO A 423 23.80 18.40 -2.05
N PRO A 424 24.81 17.53 -2.27
CA PRO A 424 24.72 16.15 -1.83
C PRO A 424 24.32 16.15 -0.35
N ALA A 425 23.40 15.26 0.02
CA ALA A 425 23.06 15.07 1.42
C ALA A 425 24.38 14.83 2.18
N PRO A 426 24.67 15.60 3.24
CA PRO A 426 25.92 15.44 3.96
C PRO A 426 26.02 14.00 4.46
N PRO A 427 27.22 13.39 4.45
CA PRO A 427 27.42 12.12 5.13
C PRO A 427 26.91 12.28 6.55
N THR A 428 25.99 11.39 6.93
CA THR A 428 25.35 11.46 8.24
C THR A 428 26.39 11.06 9.28
N ALA A 429 27.15 12.04 9.76
CA ALA A 429 27.91 11.88 10.98
C ALA A 429 26.91 11.54 12.11
N PRO A 430 27.24 10.57 12.97
CA PRO A 430 26.32 10.09 13.99
C PRO A 430 25.94 11.27 14.88
N LYS A 431 24.64 11.61 14.91
CA LYS A 431 24.14 12.43 16.00
C LYS A 431 24.28 11.59 17.26
N LYS A 432 25.30 11.91 18.07
CA LYS A 432 25.35 11.50 19.47
C LYS A 432 23.99 11.83 20.07
N CYS A 433 23.29 10.77 20.46
CA CYS A 433 22.01 10.87 21.13
C CYS A 433 22.29 11.41 22.54
N ASN A 434 22.45 12.72 22.66
CA ASN A 434 22.17 13.38 23.93
C ASN A 434 20.65 13.32 24.07
N ARG A 435 20.20 12.25 24.74
CA ARG A 435 18.86 12.14 25.32
C ARG A 435 18.71 13.28 26.33
N THR A 436 18.35 14.46 25.86
CA THR A 436 17.47 15.32 26.63
C THR A 436 16.11 14.64 26.59
N THR A 437 15.79 14.04 27.72
CA THR A 437 14.50 13.46 28.11
C THR A 437 13.35 14.41 27.78
N SER A 438 12.70 14.18 26.65
CA SER A 438 11.31 14.60 26.42
C SER A 438 10.61 13.67 25.42
N ALA A 439 10.82 12.36 25.56
CA ALA A 439 9.73 11.43 25.31
C ALA A 439 8.96 11.32 26.62
N GLN A 440 7.93 12.16 26.79
CA GLN A 440 6.82 11.69 27.60
C GLN A 440 6.30 10.45 26.85
N SER A 441 6.54 9.29 27.46
CA SER A 441 5.60 8.18 27.36
C SER A 441 4.20 8.78 27.47
N ALA A 442 3.41 8.74 26.39
CA ALA A 442 1.98 8.94 26.55
C ALA A 442 1.50 7.84 27.52
N PRO A 443 0.82 8.21 28.61
CA PRO A 443 0.84 7.45 29.85
C PRO A 443 0.05 6.14 29.75
N VAL A 444 0.48 5.16 30.53
CA VAL A 444 -0.39 4.09 31.01
C VAL A 444 -1.40 4.72 31.98
N ARG A 445 -2.68 4.81 31.57
CA ARG A 445 -3.90 4.54 32.37
C ARG A 445 -5.16 4.65 31.48
N PRO A 446 -6.24 3.92 31.83
CA PRO A 446 -7.26 3.50 30.89
C PRO A 446 -8.10 4.70 30.46
N ASP A 447 -8.25 4.91 29.16
CA ASP A 447 -9.49 5.55 28.70
C ASP A 447 -10.61 4.75 29.37
N ASN A 448 -11.48 5.41 30.13
CA ASN A 448 -12.75 4.79 30.48
C ASN A 448 -13.46 4.60 29.14
N TYR A 449 -13.33 3.41 28.55
CA TYR A 449 -13.84 3.10 27.22
C TYR A 449 -15.33 3.37 27.14
N MET A 450 -16.06 3.15 28.24
CA MET A 450 -17.48 3.48 28.36
C MET A 450 -17.73 4.99 28.32
N LYS A 451 -16.87 5.81 28.93
CA LYS A 451 -16.92 7.28 28.82
C LYS A 451 -16.60 7.74 27.40
N THR A 452 -15.58 7.18 26.75
CA THR A 452 -15.27 7.49 25.34
C THR A 452 -16.42 7.10 24.43
N LEU A 453 -16.98 5.91 24.61
CA LEU A 453 -18.13 5.41 23.87
C LEU A 453 -19.34 6.33 24.05
N GLU A 454 -19.64 6.72 25.29
CA GLU A 454 -20.73 7.65 25.64
C GLU A 454 -20.56 9.02 24.98
N GLU A 455 -19.35 9.59 25.03
CA GLU A 455 -19.05 10.86 24.39
C GLU A 455 -19.17 10.79 22.86
N VAL A 456 -18.77 9.66 22.27
CA VAL A 456 -18.94 9.42 20.84
C VAL A 456 -20.43 9.31 20.48
N TYR A 457 -21.23 8.52 21.21
CA TYR A 457 -22.67 8.43 21.00
C TYR A 457 -23.34 9.81 21.02
N LYS A 458 -23.03 10.64 22.03
CA LYS A 458 -23.54 12.02 22.12
C LYS A 458 -23.21 12.86 20.89
N THR A 459 -22.05 12.66 20.27
CA THR A 459 -21.72 13.36 19.02
C THR A 459 -22.65 12.98 17.86
N PHE A 460 -23.08 11.72 17.77
CA PHE A 460 -24.04 11.26 16.77
C PHE A 460 -25.45 11.75 17.06
N VAL A 461 -25.90 11.68 18.32
CA VAL A 461 -27.21 12.20 18.76
C VAL A 461 -27.34 13.68 18.42
N ASN A 462 -26.30 14.47 18.70
CA ASN A 462 -26.24 15.91 18.45
C ASN A 462 -25.94 16.28 16.98
N ASN A 463 -26.02 15.34 16.04
CA ASN A 463 -25.73 15.54 14.61
C ASN A 463 -24.36 16.20 14.33
N SER A 464 -23.38 16.00 15.23
CA SER A 464 -22.03 16.55 15.13
C SER A 464 -20.96 15.46 15.21
N PRO A 465 -21.08 14.33 14.47
CA PRO A 465 -20.15 13.22 14.60
C PRO A 465 -18.73 13.64 14.20
N ALA A 466 -17.76 13.31 15.04
CA ALA A 466 -16.35 13.55 14.72
C ALA A 466 -15.92 12.65 13.55
N ARG A 467 -15.29 13.23 12.51
CA ARG A 467 -14.91 12.50 11.28
C ARG A 467 -13.98 11.29 11.48
N GLY A 468 -13.32 11.17 12.64
CA GLY A 468 -12.38 10.08 12.96
C GLY A 468 -12.61 9.45 14.34
N GLY A 469 -13.77 9.67 14.97
CA GLY A 469 -14.04 9.19 16.32
C GLY A 469 -13.42 10.06 17.42
N LYS A 470 -13.22 9.50 18.61
CA LYS A 470 -12.72 10.21 19.79
C LYS A 470 -11.80 9.30 20.62
N ASN A 471 -10.66 9.83 21.07
CA ASN A 471 -9.65 9.12 21.84
C ASN A 471 -9.25 7.79 21.16
N SER A 472 -9.29 6.67 21.90
CA SER A 472 -9.04 5.33 21.36
C SER A 472 -10.14 4.80 20.42
N LEU A 473 -11.36 5.34 20.45
CA LEU A 473 -12.46 4.92 19.59
C LEU A 473 -12.36 5.61 18.23
N ILE A 474 -11.53 5.04 17.35
CA ILE A 474 -11.35 5.48 15.96
C ILE A 474 -12.18 4.59 15.03
N PHE A 475 -12.90 5.19 14.09
CA PHE A 475 -13.58 4.49 12.98
C PHE A 475 -13.23 5.13 11.63
N SER A 476 -13.37 4.35 10.56
CA SER A 476 -13.19 4.78 9.18
C SER A 476 -14.56 5.05 8.52
N GLY A 477 -14.56 5.62 7.31
CA GLY A 477 -15.80 5.76 6.51
C GLY A 477 -16.54 7.09 6.70
N MET A 478 -16.49 7.73 7.88
CA MET A 478 -17.11 9.05 8.10
C MET A 478 -16.39 10.23 7.41
N SER A 479 -15.19 10.02 6.87
CA SER A 479 -14.44 11.04 6.12
C SER A 479 -14.94 11.23 4.69
N THR A 480 -15.74 10.31 4.17
CA THR A 480 -16.47 10.51 2.92
C THR A 480 -17.79 11.20 3.25
N ARG A 481 -18.27 12.15 2.43
CA ARG A 481 -19.64 12.70 2.58
C ARG A 481 -20.74 11.63 2.45
N ARG A 482 -20.40 10.36 2.24
CA ARG A 482 -21.26 9.18 2.39
C ARG A 482 -21.22 8.63 3.82
N GLY A 483 -21.43 9.46 4.84
CA GLY A 483 -22.04 8.91 6.04
C GLY A 483 -23.40 8.42 5.58
N TRP A 484 -23.56 7.12 5.29
CA TRP A 484 -24.85 6.53 4.97
C TRP A 484 -25.79 7.05 6.07
N PRO A 485 -26.80 7.89 5.77
CA PRO A 485 -27.68 8.46 6.80
C PRO A 485 -28.16 7.41 7.80
N GLU A 486 -28.35 6.19 7.30
CA GLU A 486 -28.68 4.97 7.99
C GLU A 486 -27.59 4.53 9.00
N THR A 487 -26.30 4.84 8.79
CA THR A 487 -25.23 4.69 9.81
C THR A 487 -25.47 5.60 11.00
N ILE A 488 -25.77 6.88 10.76
CA ILE A 488 -26.04 7.84 11.84
C ILE A 488 -27.32 7.43 12.56
N GLU A 489 -28.37 7.08 11.81
CA GLU A 489 -29.64 6.63 12.35
C GLU A 489 -29.50 5.32 13.14
N THR A 490 -28.73 4.35 12.63
CA THR A 490 -28.44 3.08 13.31
C THR A 490 -27.70 3.33 14.62
N ILE A 491 -26.67 4.19 14.63
CA ILE A 491 -25.94 4.52 15.86
C ILE A 491 -26.84 5.25 16.86
N LYS A 492 -27.73 6.15 16.40
CA LYS A 492 -28.73 6.78 17.27
C LYS A 492 -29.69 5.75 17.87
N LYS A 493 -30.18 4.81 17.07
CA LYS A 493 -31.04 3.72 17.56
C LYS A 493 -30.29 2.80 18.54
N MET A 494 -29.02 2.47 18.27
CA MET A 494 -28.17 1.76 19.23
C MET A 494 -28.06 2.51 20.55
N TYR A 495 -27.90 3.84 20.52
CA TYR A 495 -27.87 4.66 21.73
C TYR A 495 -29.20 4.62 22.48
N SER A 496 -30.33 4.74 21.78
CA SER A 496 -31.66 4.62 22.39
C SER A 496 -31.89 3.23 23.01
N LEU A 497 -31.40 2.16 22.38
CA LEU A 497 -31.46 0.81 22.95
C LEU A 497 -30.58 0.67 24.18
N ARG A 498 -29.40 1.32 24.18
CA ARG A 498 -28.47 1.32 25.31
C ARG A 498 -29.06 2.03 26.53
N ASP A 499 -29.71 3.18 26.31
CA ASP A 499 -30.30 3.99 27.38
C ASP A 499 -31.71 3.53 27.80
N GLY A 500 -32.31 2.60 27.06
CA GLY A 500 -33.61 2.00 27.37
C GLY A 500 -33.53 0.94 28.48
N ASP A 501 -34.70 0.55 29.00
CA ASP A 501 -34.84 -0.35 30.16
C ASP A 501 -34.12 -1.70 30.00
N ASN A 502 -34.07 -2.23 28.77
CA ASN A 502 -33.46 -3.52 28.46
C ASN A 502 -31.94 -3.43 28.25
N GLY A 503 -31.39 -2.22 28.05
CA GLY A 503 -30.01 -1.99 27.63
C GLY A 503 -29.67 -2.62 26.27
N LEU A 504 -28.55 -2.24 25.66
CA LEU A 504 -28.08 -2.84 24.39
C LEU A 504 -27.39 -4.17 24.65
N LEU A 505 -26.42 -4.19 25.58
CA LEU A 505 -25.71 -5.40 26.01
C LEU A 505 -26.64 -6.30 26.83
N ASN A 506 -26.65 -7.60 26.52
CA ASN A 506 -27.40 -8.56 27.32
C ASN A 506 -26.65 -8.84 28.64
N MET A 507 -27.12 -8.21 29.73
CA MET A 507 -26.47 -8.27 31.04
C MET A 507 -26.53 -9.65 31.71
N GLU A 508 -27.43 -10.56 31.30
CA GLU A 508 -27.46 -11.92 31.82
C GLU A 508 -26.18 -12.69 31.48
N ASN A 509 -25.55 -12.38 30.34
CA ASN A 509 -24.28 -13.00 29.96
C ASN A 509 -23.13 -12.61 30.89
N LEU A 510 -23.23 -11.54 31.68
CA LEU A 510 -22.22 -11.18 32.69
C LEU A 510 -22.38 -11.94 34.02
N LYS A 511 -23.47 -12.71 34.18
CA LYS A 511 -23.70 -13.56 35.36
C LYS A 511 -23.23 -14.99 35.16
N VAL A 512 -22.87 -15.35 33.92
CA VAL A 512 -22.39 -16.68 33.55
C VAL A 512 -20.89 -16.74 33.76
N ASP A 513 -20.41 -17.82 34.37
CA ASP A 513 -18.97 -18.12 34.46
C ASP A 513 -18.55 -18.95 33.26
N TYR A 514 -17.71 -18.37 32.40
CA TYR A 514 -17.28 -19.01 31.15
C TYR A 514 -15.91 -19.66 31.34
N ASN A 515 -15.79 -20.92 30.92
CA ASN A 515 -14.49 -21.59 30.85
C ASN A 515 -13.72 -21.19 29.59
N PHE A 516 -13.26 -19.94 29.54
CA PHE A 516 -12.39 -19.45 28.48
C PHE A 516 -10.93 -19.47 28.94
N ASN A 517 -10.05 -20.05 28.12
CA ASN A 517 -8.61 -20.02 28.32
C ASN A 517 -7.89 -20.25 26.99
N GLU A 518 -6.56 -20.34 27.02
CA GLU A 518 -5.78 -20.56 25.79
C GLU A 518 -6.12 -21.89 25.08
N TYR A 519 -6.78 -22.85 25.74
CA TYR A 519 -7.22 -24.12 25.16
C TYR A 519 -8.74 -24.28 25.10
N ASN A 520 -9.53 -23.24 25.37
CA ASN A 520 -10.99 -23.35 25.33
C ASN A 520 -11.59 -22.05 24.76
N PRO A 521 -12.18 -22.11 23.55
CA PRO A 521 -12.87 -20.96 22.98
C PRO A 521 -14.17 -20.67 23.74
N ALA A 522 -14.60 -19.41 23.71
CA ALA A 522 -15.91 -19.01 24.23
C ALA A 522 -16.90 -18.95 23.06
N ILE A 523 -18.09 -19.52 23.25
CA ILE A 523 -19.21 -19.42 22.33
C ILE A 523 -20.38 -18.91 23.17
N ILE A 524 -20.82 -17.68 22.89
CA ILE A 524 -21.83 -17.00 23.70
C ILE A 524 -22.95 -16.56 22.77
N GLU A 525 -24.17 -16.94 23.11
CA GLU A 525 -25.37 -16.57 22.36
C GLU A 525 -25.95 -15.24 22.85
N LYS A 526 -26.71 -14.58 21.97
CA LYS A 526 -27.51 -13.38 22.31
C LYS A 526 -26.74 -12.36 23.15
N THR A 527 -25.60 -11.91 22.65
CA THR A 527 -24.70 -10.98 23.39
C THR A 527 -25.27 -9.57 23.51
N VAL A 528 -26.18 -9.20 22.62
CA VAL A 528 -26.99 -7.97 22.67
C VAL A 528 -28.47 -8.33 22.60
N ASN A 529 -29.36 -7.39 22.94
CA ASN A 529 -30.80 -7.64 22.92
C ASN A 529 -31.34 -7.93 21.49
N ASP A 530 -32.51 -8.58 21.38
CA ASP A 530 -33.06 -9.03 20.09
C ASP A 530 -33.31 -7.86 19.10
N GLU A 531 -33.66 -6.67 19.61
CA GLU A 531 -33.84 -5.46 18.80
C GLU A 531 -32.52 -4.96 18.20
N ALA A 532 -31.43 -5.01 18.97
CA ALA A 532 -30.08 -4.64 18.55
C ALA A 532 -29.52 -5.66 17.54
N ILE A 533 -29.76 -6.96 17.76
CA ILE A 533 -29.40 -8.02 16.80
C ILE A 533 -30.03 -7.71 15.44
N LYS A 534 -31.34 -7.45 15.43
CA LYS A 534 -32.08 -7.14 14.20
C LYS A 534 -31.57 -5.85 13.56
N LEU A 535 -31.45 -4.77 14.32
CA LEU A 535 -31.00 -3.46 13.86
C LEU A 535 -29.62 -3.52 13.18
N ILE A 536 -28.64 -4.14 13.85
CA ILE A 536 -27.27 -4.23 13.37
C ILE A 536 -27.17 -5.19 12.17
N GLY A 537 -27.88 -6.33 12.24
CA GLY A 537 -27.92 -7.29 11.13
C GLY A 537 -28.52 -6.69 9.86
N ASP A 538 -29.62 -5.94 9.98
CA ASP A 538 -30.28 -5.28 8.85
C ASP A 538 -29.41 -4.15 8.27
N TYR A 539 -28.72 -3.37 9.11
CA TYR A 539 -27.73 -2.38 8.67
C TYR A 539 -26.72 -2.97 7.67
N TYR A 540 -26.07 -4.09 8.03
CA TYR A 540 -25.10 -4.70 7.11
C TYR A 540 -25.74 -5.36 5.91
N TYR A 541 -26.92 -5.97 6.08
CA TYR A 541 -27.64 -6.60 4.98
C TYR A 541 -28.06 -5.59 3.91
N ASP A 542 -28.70 -4.50 4.32
CA ASP A 542 -29.14 -3.43 3.42
C ASP A 542 -27.96 -2.66 2.84
N GLY A 543 -26.90 -2.43 3.63
CA GLY A 543 -25.65 -1.85 3.15
C GLY A 543 -24.99 -2.69 2.06
N ILE A 544 -25.00 -4.02 2.19
CA ILE A 544 -24.47 -4.91 1.15
C ILE A 544 -25.36 -4.88 -0.10
N LYS A 545 -26.69 -4.99 0.09
CA LYS A 545 -27.66 -5.01 -1.00
C LYS A 545 -27.68 -3.71 -1.81
N SER A 546 -27.47 -2.56 -1.15
CA SER A 546 -27.39 -1.24 -1.78
C SER A 546 -26.03 -0.94 -2.44
N GLY A 547 -25.05 -1.82 -2.27
CA GLY A 547 -23.68 -1.60 -2.76
C GLY A 547 -22.86 -0.61 -1.93
N PHE A 548 -23.30 -0.29 -0.70
CA PHE A 548 -22.53 0.53 0.24
C PHE A 548 -21.23 -0.18 0.68
N PHE A 549 -21.29 -1.50 0.89
CA PHE A 549 -20.11 -2.32 1.13
C PHE A 549 -19.62 -2.95 -0.18
N GLU A 550 -18.31 -2.85 -0.45
CA GLU A 550 -17.70 -3.35 -1.68
C GLU A 550 -17.36 -4.85 -1.58
N LEU A 551 -17.66 -5.61 -2.64
CA LEU A 551 -17.30 -7.01 -2.76
C LEU A 551 -15.84 -7.16 -3.20
N GLY A 552 -15.09 -8.02 -2.50
CA GLY A 552 -13.80 -8.54 -2.94
C GLY A 552 -12.65 -8.24 -2.00
N ASP A 553 -11.84 -9.26 -1.68
CA ASP A 553 -10.53 -9.11 -1.06
C ASP A 553 -9.51 -10.15 -1.58
N ARG A 554 -8.23 -10.01 -1.19
CA ARG A 554 -7.14 -10.92 -1.60
C ARG A 554 -7.20 -12.28 -0.88
N GLN A 555 -8.02 -12.43 0.15
CA GLN A 555 -8.05 -13.56 1.08
C GLN A 555 -9.26 -14.48 0.88
N SER A 556 -10.38 -13.98 0.33
CA SER A 556 -11.68 -14.65 0.15
C SER A 556 -12.64 -13.74 -0.66
N ASN A 557 -13.60 -14.30 -1.39
CA ASN A 557 -14.55 -13.56 -2.21
C ASN A 557 -15.70 -12.91 -1.39
N ARG A 558 -15.38 -12.06 -0.41
CA ARG A 558 -16.32 -11.52 0.60
C ARG A 558 -16.44 -9.99 0.56
N TYR A 559 -17.52 -9.45 1.15
CA TYR A 559 -17.64 -8.02 1.43
C TYR A 559 -16.83 -7.65 2.67
N LYS A 560 -16.20 -6.48 2.66
CA LYS A 560 -15.31 -6.05 3.74
C LYS A 560 -15.39 -4.56 4.06
N SER A 561 -15.07 -4.24 5.30
CA SER A 561 -14.88 -2.87 5.79
C SER A 561 -14.02 -2.91 7.05
N ARG A 562 -13.05 -2.01 7.18
CA ARG A 562 -12.19 -1.94 8.36
C ARG A 562 -12.64 -0.77 9.23
N ASN A 563 -12.83 -1.01 10.53
CA ASN A 563 -13.24 0.02 11.48
C ASN A 563 -14.52 0.76 11.06
N ASP A 564 -15.50 0.05 10.50
CA ASP A 564 -16.82 0.62 10.22
C ASP A 564 -17.45 1.19 11.51
N PRO A 565 -18.12 2.37 11.49
CA PRO A 565 -18.63 2.99 12.70
C PRO A 565 -19.54 2.09 13.54
N VAL A 566 -20.51 1.38 12.93
CA VAL A 566 -21.43 0.49 13.67
C VAL A 566 -20.66 -0.64 14.34
N SER A 567 -19.74 -1.29 13.62
CA SER A 567 -18.92 -2.38 14.20
C SER A 567 -18.03 -1.89 15.35
N ARG A 568 -17.51 -0.66 15.26
CA ARG A 568 -16.66 -0.07 16.30
C ARG A 568 -17.44 0.30 17.55
N MET A 569 -18.67 0.80 17.40
CA MET A 569 -19.57 1.01 18.53
C MET A 569 -19.90 -0.33 19.19
N LEU A 570 -20.27 -1.35 18.40
CA LEU A 570 -20.56 -2.70 18.89
C LEU A 570 -19.37 -3.32 19.63
N GLN A 571 -18.14 -3.16 19.11
CA GLN A 571 -16.94 -3.67 19.76
C GLN A 571 -16.74 -3.10 21.17
N TYR A 572 -17.04 -1.82 21.36
CA TYR A 572 -16.91 -1.17 22.66
C TYR A 572 -18.06 -1.55 23.59
N GLU A 573 -19.29 -1.69 23.07
CA GLU A 573 -20.43 -2.19 23.83
C GLU A 573 -20.21 -3.61 24.35
N LEU A 574 -19.55 -4.46 23.56
CA LEU A 574 -19.25 -5.84 23.95
C LEU A 574 -18.00 -5.99 24.82
N LEU A 575 -17.18 -4.94 24.97
CA LEU A 575 -15.94 -5.00 25.74
C LEU A 575 -16.14 -5.51 27.19
N PRO A 576 -17.16 -5.05 27.96
CA PRO A 576 -17.40 -5.58 29.31
C PRO A 576 -17.62 -7.10 29.33
N LEU A 577 -18.35 -7.64 28.34
CA LEU A 577 -18.57 -9.07 28.20
C LEU A 577 -17.27 -9.80 27.86
N VAL A 578 -16.46 -9.26 26.93
CA VAL A 578 -15.17 -9.85 26.57
C VAL A 578 -14.19 -9.83 27.74
N GLU A 579 -14.08 -8.73 28.48
CA GLU A 579 -13.26 -8.69 29.70
C GLU A 579 -13.76 -9.67 30.77
N HIS A 580 -15.08 -9.82 30.90
CA HIS A 580 -15.69 -10.75 31.85
C HIS A 580 -15.33 -12.20 31.56
N PHE A 581 -15.59 -12.70 30.34
CA PHE A 581 -15.30 -14.10 30.04
C PHE A 581 -13.79 -14.38 29.89
N THR A 582 -12.97 -13.39 29.51
CA THR A 582 -11.52 -13.60 29.44
C THR A 582 -10.82 -13.48 30.80
N GLY A 583 -11.45 -12.81 31.78
CA GLY A 583 -10.81 -12.43 33.04
C GLY A 583 -9.63 -11.47 32.87
N LYS A 584 -9.52 -10.81 31.70
CA LYS A 584 -8.41 -9.90 31.36
C LYS A 584 -8.93 -8.49 31.12
N LYS A 585 -8.08 -7.50 31.42
CA LYS A 585 -8.29 -6.13 30.95
C LYS A 585 -7.79 -6.00 29.52
N LEU A 586 -8.67 -5.55 28.64
CA LEU A 586 -8.47 -5.60 27.20
C LEU A 586 -8.59 -4.21 26.57
N ARG A 587 -7.81 -4.02 25.51
CA ARG A 587 -7.93 -2.87 24.61
C ARG A 587 -8.56 -3.32 23.29
N PRO A 588 -9.69 -2.73 22.86
CA PRO A 588 -10.18 -2.87 21.50
C PRO A 588 -9.14 -2.35 20.49
N THR A 589 -8.72 -3.16 19.52
CA THR A 589 -7.70 -2.74 18.53
C THR A 589 -8.34 -2.24 17.25
N TYR A 590 -9.00 -3.12 16.50
CA TYR A 590 -9.75 -2.76 15.30
C TYR A 590 -10.91 -3.73 15.06
N THR A 591 -11.84 -3.34 14.19
CA THR A 591 -12.85 -4.25 13.63
C THR A 591 -12.63 -4.52 12.16
N TYR A 592 -13.08 -5.68 11.71
CA TYR A 592 -13.09 -6.05 10.31
C TYR A 592 -14.39 -6.75 9.94
N LEU A 593 -15.19 -6.09 9.11
CA LEU A 593 -16.38 -6.70 8.50
C LEU A 593 -15.92 -7.79 7.53
N SER A 594 -16.52 -8.96 7.66
CA SER A 594 -16.19 -10.17 6.92
C SER A 594 -17.50 -10.86 6.53
N CYS A 595 -18.15 -10.34 5.49
CA CYS A 595 -19.46 -10.79 5.06
C CYS A 595 -19.33 -11.71 3.85
N TYR A 596 -19.42 -13.00 4.11
CA TYR A 596 -19.16 -14.05 3.13
C TYR A 596 -20.40 -14.36 2.30
N ILE A 597 -20.17 -14.75 1.04
CA ILE A 597 -21.17 -15.26 0.12
C ILE A 597 -20.86 -16.71 -0.25
N LYS A 598 -21.84 -17.41 -0.82
CA LYS A 598 -21.70 -18.80 -1.25
C LYS A 598 -20.39 -19.10 -1.98
N GLY A 599 -19.78 -20.20 -1.58
CA GLY A 599 -18.53 -20.69 -2.16
C GLY A 599 -17.26 -20.06 -1.60
N CYS A 600 -17.35 -19.08 -0.70
CA CYS A 600 -16.19 -18.56 0.03
C CYS A 600 -15.65 -19.56 1.03
N ASP A 601 -14.35 -19.59 1.22
CA ASP A 601 -13.67 -20.27 2.32
C ASP A 601 -12.78 -19.27 3.09
N LEU A 602 -12.23 -19.72 4.21
CA LEU A 602 -11.20 -18.99 4.94
C LEU A 602 -10.01 -19.91 5.13
N PRO A 603 -8.94 -19.77 4.32
CA PRO A 603 -7.79 -20.66 4.43
C PRO A 603 -7.07 -20.55 5.78
N SER A 604 -6.41 -21.63 6.20
CA SER A 604 -5.70 -21.75 7.48
C SER A 604 -4.69 -20.63 7.75
N HIS A 605 -4.84 -19.97 8.91
CA HIS A 605 -3.96 -18.89 9.35
C HIS A 605 -3.98 -18.68 10.88
N THR A 606 -3.01 -17.91 11.37
CA THR A 606 -3.06 -17.24 12.69
C THR A 606 -3.11 -15.72 12.47
N ASP A 607 -3.70 -14.98 13.39
CA ASP A 607 -3.90 -13.52 13.28
C ASP A 607 -2.63 -12.70 13.56
N GLN A 608 -2.71 -11.38 13.32
CA GLN A 608 -1.62 -10.42 13.58
C GLN A 608 -1.42 -10.15 15.08
N PRO A 609 -0.27 -9.58 15.50
CA PRO A 609 0.03 -9.33 16.93
C PRO A 609 -1.02 -8.50 17.69
N ASP A 610 -1.74 -7.61 17.00
CA ASP A 610 -2.80 -6.78 17.60
C ASP A 610 -4.16 -7.50 17.73
N CYS A 611 -4.21 -8.80 17.43
CA CYS A 611 -5.41 -9.64 17.41
C CYS A 611 -5.26 -10.85 18.33
N GLU A 612 -4.77 -10.62 19.55
CA GLU A 612 -4.57 -11.68 20.53
C GLU A 612 -5.88 -12.44 20.81
N TYR A 613 -6.98 -11.71 21.01
CA TYR A 613 -8.32 -12.27 21.12
C TYR A 613 -9.14 -11.90 19.88
N THR A 614 -9.45 -12.91 19.07
CA THR A 614 -10.28 -12.75 17.89
C THR A 614 -11.70 -13.18 18.21
N CYS A 615 -12.61 -12.20 18.24
CA CYS A 615 -14.02 -12.43 18.51
C CYS A 615 -14.83 -12.30 17.21
N SER A 616 -15.32 -13.41 16.68
CA SER A 616 -16.23 -13.43 15.54
C SER A 616 -17.66 -13.22 16.00
N TYR A 617 -18.23 -12.05 15.75
CA TYR A 617 -19.64 -11.75 16.03
C TYR A 617 -20.49 -12.05 14.79
N ILE A 618 -21.57 -12.81 14.95
CA ILE A 618 -22.48 -13.16 13.85
C ILE A 618 -23.52 -12.05 13.68
N LEU A 619 -23.40 -11.30 12.59
CA LEU A 619 -24.29 -10.19 12.27
C LEU A 619 -25.63 -10.70 11.69
N LYS A 620 -25.55 -11.62 10.74
CA LYS A 620 -26.71 -12.20 10.05
C LYS A 620 -26.31 -13.48 9.32
N LYS A 621 -27.18 -14.48 9.34
CA LYS A 621 -27.04 -15.72 8.56
C LYS A 621 -28.44 -16.27 8.26
N PRO A 622 -28.60 -17.15 7.24
CA PRO A 622 -29.86 -17.86 7.05
C PRO A 622 -30.24 -18.65 8.30
N GLU A 623 -31.54 -18.80 8.55
CA GLU A 623 -32.04 -19.54 9.70
C GLU A 623 -31.54 -20.99 9.68
N GLY A 624 -31.03 -21.46 10.82
CA GLY A 624 -30.46 -22.80 10.96
C GLY A 624 -29.12 -23.03 10.24
N ALA A 625 -28.57 -22.03 9.53
CA ALA A 625 -27.29 -22.17 8.86
C ALA A 625 -26.16 -22.41 9.86
N LYS A 626 -25.34 -23.42 9.59
CA LYS A 626 -24.15 -23.75 10.37
C LYS A 626 -22.91 -23.64 9.49
N TRP A 627 -21.98 -22.80 9.93
CA TRP A 627 -20.70 -22.66 9.26
C TRP A 627 -19.67 -22.32 10.33
N PRO A 628 -19.05 -23.33 10.96
CA PRO A 628 -18.15 -23.08 12.07
C PRO A 628 -16.83 -22.46 11.59
N ILE A 629 -16.22 -21.66 12.46
CA ILE A 629 -14.79 -21.42 12.41
C ILE A 629 -14.10 -22.53 13.21
N TYR A 630 -13.18 -23.23 12.55
CA TYR A 630 -12.37 -24.24 13.20
C TYR A 630 -11.13 -23.59 13.79
N ALA A 631 -10.85 -23.83 15.07
CA ALA A 631 -9.62 -23.42 15.72
C ALA A 631 -8.86 -24.67 16.19
N HIS A 632 -7.63 -24.83 15.72
CA HIS A 632 -6.80 -26.00 15.99
C HIS A 632 -6.49 -26.10 17.49
N LYS A 633 -6.69 -27.28 18.09
CA LYS A 633 -6.46 -27.49 19.53
C LYS A 633 -4.99 -27.30 19.93
N ILE A 634 -4.07 -27.54 19.00
CA ILE A 634 -2.63 -27.41 19.23
C ILE A 634 -2.18 -25.98 18.95
N LYS A 635 -1.59 -25.37 19.97
CA LYS A 635 -0.92 -24.08 19.90
C LYS A 635 0.28 -24.13 18.97
N GLN A 636 0.42 -23.11 18.14
CA GLN A 636 1.54 -23.04 17.20
C GLN A 636 2.80 -22.50 17.88
N PRO A 637 3.98 -23.08 17.58
CA PRO A 637 5.24 -22.65 18.19
C PRO A 637 5.61 -21.20 17.82
N ARG A 638 5.11 -20.73 16.67
CA ARG A 638 5.27 -19.35 16.21
C ARG A 638 3.91 -18.66 16.22
N LYS A 639 3.75 -17.72 17.14
CA LYS A 639 2.61 -16.81 17.17
C LYS A 639 2.56 -15.96 15.89
N PHE A 640 1.36 -15.53 15.50
CA PHE A 640 1.11 -14.55 14.44
C PHE A 640 1.83 -14.79 13.10
N LYS A 641 2.03 -16.05 12.73
CA LYS A 641 2.70 -16.46 11.48
C LYS A 641 1.96 -16.02 10.21
N GLY A 642 0.63 -15.86 10.29
CA GLY A 642 -0.22 -15.64 9.12
C GLY A 642 -0.63 -16.97 8.49
N ARG A 643 -0.59 -17.07 7.17
CA ARG A 643 -1.06 -18.25 6.41
C ARG A 643 -0.21 -19.50 6.70
N TYR A 644 -0.88 -20.65 6.73
CA TYR A 644 -0.25 -21.97 6.79
C TYR A 644 -0.47 -22.72 5.46
N PRO A 645 0.51 -23.50 4.98
CA PRO A 645 0.41 -24.27 3.74
C PRO A 645 -0.41 -25.56 3.91
N PHE A 646 -0.87 -25.85 5.12
CA PHE A 646 -1.71 -27.00 5.46
C PHE A 646 -2.89 -26.55 6.31
N THR A 647 -3.93 -27.37 6.31
CA THR A 647 -5.12 -27.22 7.17
C THR A 647 -5.18 -28.42 8.11
N PRO A 648 -5.18 -28.22 9.44
CA PRO A 648 -5.32 -29.33 10.38
C PRO A 648 -6.64 -30.10 10.17
N PRO A 649 -6.72 -31.38 10.57
CA PRO A 649 -7.97 -32.12 10.56
C PRO A 649 -9.02 -31.46 11.46
N THR A 650 -10.29 -31.42 11.02
CA THR A 650 -11.39 -30.83 11.81
C THR A 650 -11.64 -31.59 13.13
N SER A 651 -11.32 -32.89 13.18
CA SER A 651 -11.34 -33.70 14.41
C SER A 651 -10.39 -33.19 15.50
N GLU A 652 -9.32 -32.49 15.10
CA GLU A 652 -8.30 -31.90 15.98
C GLU A 652 -8.58 -30.42 16.28
N ALA A 653 -9.74 -29.89 15.89
CA ALA A 653 -10.13 -28.51 16.11
C ALA A 653 -11.37 -28.39 17.00
N TRP A 654 -11.55 -27.21 17.59
CA TRP A 654 -12.86 -26.77 18.07
C TRP A 654 -13.64 -26.24 16.88
N ALA A 655 -14.87 -26.73 16.70
CA ALA A 655 -15.81 -26.17 15.74
C ALA A 655 -16.66 -25.12 16.46
N CYS A 656 -16.35 -23.85 16.24
CA CYS A 656 -17.05 -22.74 16.89
C CYS A 656 -18.11 -22.17 15.96
N ASP A 657 -19.36 -22.15 16.39
CA ASP A 657 -20.48 -21.52 15.69
C ASP A 657 -21.52 -21.04 16.70
N CYS A 658 -22.26 -19.98 16.39
CA CYS A 658 -23.35 -19.46 17.19
C CYS A 658 -24.45 -18.84 16.32
N GLU A 659 -25.59 -18.50 16.92
CA GLU A 659 -26.68 -17.82 16.22
C GLU A 659 -26.39 -16.34 15.97
N ALA A 660 -27.21 -15.70 15.14
CA ALA A 660 -27.08 -14.25 14.92
C ALA A 660 -27.22 -13.50 16.25
N GLY A 661 -26.31 -12.56 16.50
CA GLY A 661 -26.16 -11.91 17.80
C GLY A 661 -25.22 -12.61 18.78
N GLY A 662 -24.74 -13.80 18.43
CA GLY A 662 -23.72 -14.52 19.20
C GLY A 662 -22.29 -14.08 18.85
N ILE A 663 -21.37 -14.43 19.74
CA ILE A 663 -19.93 -14.21 19.58
C ILE A 663 -19.15 -15.52 19.81
N MET A 664 -18.13 -15.76 18.98
CA MET A 664 -17.15 -16.81 19.19
C MET A 664 -15.79 -16.17 19.42
N CYS A 665 -15.13 -16.48 20.54
CA CYS A 665 -13.81 -15.95 20.86
C CYS A 665 -12.78 -17.08 21.02
N PHE A 666 -11.59 -16.88 20.48
CA PHE A 666 -10.42 -17.74 20.68
C PHE A 666 -9.12 -16.91 20.59
N ASN A 667 -7.99 -17.50 20.99
CA ASN A 667 -6.69 -16.84 20.88
C ASN A 667 -6.18 -16.88 19.43
N GLY A 668 -6.36 -15.77 18.72
CA GLY A 668 -6.16 -15.68 17.26
C GLY A 668 -4.69 -15.76 16.85
N THR A 669 -3.77 -15.30 17.70
CA THR A 669 -2.33 -15.32 17.41
C THR A 669 -1.70 -16.70 17.58
N ASP A 670 -2.33 -17.55 18.40
CA ASP A 670 -1.73 -18.79 18.91
C ASP A 670 -2.25 -20.04 18.20
N HIS A 671 -3.50 -20.02 17.70
CA HIS A 671 -4.16 -21.19 17.11
C HIS A 671 -4.42 -20.99 15.61
N ILE A 672 -4.04 -21.99 14.79
CA ILE A 672 -4.44 -22.03 13.38
C ILE A 672 -5.95 -22.09 13.33
N HIS A 673 -6.57 -21.21 12.56
CA HIS A 673 -8.00 -21.23 12.34
C HIS A 673 -8.37 -21.05 10.87
N TRP A 674 -9.49 -21.65 10.50
CA TRP A 674 -9.98 -21.70 9.12
C TRP A 674 -11.49 -21.92 9.08
N ARG A 675 -12.08 -21.70 7.90
CA ARG A 675 -13.45 -22.09 7.59
C ARG A 675 -13.42 -22.91 6.31
N GLU A 676 -14.20 -23.96 6.27
CA GLU A 676 -14.45 -24.71 5.05
C GLU A 676 -15.28 -23.88 4.07
N LYS A 677 -15.55 -24.43 2.88
CA LYS A 677 -16.33 -23.73 1.87
C LYS A 677 -17.76 -23.48 2.37
N LEU A 678 -18.24 -22.24 2.26
CA LEU A 678 -19.59 -21.84 2.62
C LEU A 678 -20.59 -22.38 1.58
N GLU A 679 -21.51 -23.22 2.02
CA GLU A 679 -22.57 -23.76 1.16
C GLU A 679 -23.81 -22.86 1.11
N HIS A 680 -24.03 -22.05 2.15
CA HIS A 680 -25.16 -21.13 2.25
C HIS A 680 -24.95 -19.86 1.42
N GLU A 681 -26.05 -19.18 1.09
CA GLU A 681 -26.02 -17.98 0.24
C GLU A 681 -25.20 -16.83 0.84
N TYR A 682 -25.29 -16.64 2.17
CA TYR A 682 -24.53 -15.63 2.88
C TYR A 682 -24.22 -16.04 4.33
N TYR A 683 -23.18 -15.45 4.89
CA TYR A 683 -22.85 -15.58 6.31
C TYR A 683 -22.05 -14.35 6.77
N TYR A 684 -22.68 -13.46 7.54
CA TYR A 684 -22.14 -12.13 7.85
C TYR A 684 -21.51 -12.09 9.23
N VAL A 685 -20.21 -11.75 9.27
CA VAL A 685 -19.40 -11.74 10.48
C VAL A 685 -18.74 -10.37 10.66
N ALA A 686 -18.75 -9.84 11.87
CA ALA A 686 -17.84 -8.78 12.28
C ALA A 686 -16.72 -9.38 13.14
N LEU A 687 -15.47 -9.22 12.73
CA LEU A 687 -14.32 -9.59 13.54
C LEU A 687 -14.00 -8.43 14.48
N LEU A 688 -14.11 -8.70 15.79
CA LEU A 688 -13.86 -7.75 16.86
C LEU A 688 -12.55 -8.17 17.55
N HIS A 689 -11.48 -7.44 17.31
CA HIS A 689 -10.14 -7.81 17.80
C HIS A 689 -9.77 -7.05 19.07
N TYR A 690 -9.26 -7.79 20.06
CA TYR A 690 -8.82 -7.22 21.33
C TYR A 690 -7.41 -7.70 21.65
N ARG A 691 -6.70 -6.91 22.46
CA ARG A 691 -5.37 -7.25 22.98
C ARG A 691 -5.33 -7.00 24.47
N GLN A 692 -4.65 -7.87 25.22
CA GLN A 692 -4.44 -7.66 26.64
C GLN A 692 -3.64 -6.39 26.88
N LEU A 693 -4.02 -5.62 27.91
CA LEU A 693 -3.19 -4.51 28.38
C LEU A 693 -1.97 -5.08 29.10
N ASP A 694 -0.77 -4.62 28.72
CA ASP A 694 0.46 -4.94 29.44
C ASP A 694 0.33 -4.42 30.87
N SER A 695 0.47 -5.32 31.85
CA SER A 695 0.29 -5.08 33.29
C SER A 695 1.35 -4.15 33.88
#